data_AF-A0A5F1ETV4-F1
#
_entry.id   AF-A0A5F1ETV4-F1
#
_cell.length_a   1.000
_cell.length_b   1.000
_cell.length_c   1.000
_cell.angle_alpha   90.00
_cell.angle_beta   90.00
_cell.angle_gamma   90.00
#
_symmetry.space_group_name_H-M   'P 1'
#
loop_
_entity.id
_entity.type
_entity.pdbx_description
1 polymer ?
#
loop_
_entity_poly.entity_id
_entity_poly.type
_entity_poly.pdbx_seq_one_letter_code
_entity_poly.pdbx_strand_id
1 'polypeptide(L)'
;MNVIAIMNQMGVYFKEEPIRELHCALEKRGFHVVYPNDREDLLKLIENNAQLCGVIFDWDKYNLALCEEISAMNEYMPLYAFANTHSTLDVSLNELRMQVRFFEYALGAAEDIALKIKQNTDEYIDTILPPLTKALFKYVREGKYTFCTPGHMSGTAFLKSPVGSIFYDFFGANTMKSDISISVSELGSLLDHSGPHKEAEEYIARVFNAERSYMVTNGTSTANKIVGMYSAPAGSTVLIDRNCHKSLTHLMMMSDITPIYFRPTRNAYGILGGIPQSEFQHETIAKRVKETPNATWPVHAVITNSTYDGLLYNTDYIKKTLDVKSIHFDSAWVPYTNFSPIYKGKCGMSGGRVEGKVIYETQSTHKLLAAFSQASMIHVKGDVNEETFSEAYMMHTTTSPHYGIVASMETAAAMMKGNAGKRLIDGSINRAIRFRKEIKRLKGESDGWFFDVWQPEQIDQVECWPLNSDNGWHGFQNIDNEHMYLDPIKVTLLTPGMTKDGTMDDFGIPASIVAKYLDEHGIIVEKTGPYNLLFLFSIGIDKTKALSLLRGLTEFKRAFDLNLRVKNMLPSLYLEDPEFYEDMRIQELAQNIHKLISHHNLPDLMYRAFEVLPEMVVTPYRAFQKELHSEVEEVYLDDMVGRVNANMILPYPPGVPLVMPGEMITAESRPVLEFLQMLCEIGAHYPGFETDIHGAYRQPDGRYTVKVLK
;
A
#
# COMPACT_ATOMS: atom_id res chain seq x y z
N MET A 1 20.83 16.33 -5.75
CA MET A 1 21.59 15.43 -6.63
C MET A 1 22.88 16.13 -7.00
N ASN A 2 23.81 16.19 -6.05
CA ASN A 2 25.01 17.01 -6.14
C ASN A 2 26.13 16.46 -5.24
N VAL A 3 26.06 15.19 -4.84
CA VAL A 3 27.11 14.57 -4.01
C VAL A 3 28.02 13.75 -4.91
N ILE A 4 29.33 13.99 -4.85
CA ILE A 4 30.36 13.27 -5.61
C ILE A 4 31.30 12.57 -4.62
N ALA A 5 31.45 11.25 -4.75
CA ALA A 5 32.40 10.49 -3.95
C ALA A 5 33.76 10.41 -4.64
N ILE A 6 34.84 10.64 -3.88
CA ILE A 6 36.22 10.49 -4.37
C ILE A 6 36.93 9.41 -3.55
N MET A 7 37.32 8.33 -4.22
CA MET A 7 38.13 7.24 -3.66
C MET A 7 39.61 7.67 -3.67
N ASN A 8 40.04 8.39 -2.63
CA ASN A 8 41.34 9.06 -2.59
C ASN A 8 42.30 8.47 -1.54
N GLN A 9 43.17 7.54 -1.97
CA GLN A 9 44.41 7.20 -1.26
C GLN A 9 45.44 6.71 -2.27
N MET A 10 46.29 7.60 -2.80
CA MET A 10 47.22 7.25 -3.88
C MET A 10 48.70 7.39 -3.47
N GLY A 11 49.01 8.20 -2.45
CA GLY A 11 50.35 8.32 -1.88
C GLY A 11 51.37 8.95 -2.82
N VAL A 12 50.94 9.51 -3.95
CA VAL A 12 51.79 10.10 -4.98
C VAL A 12 51.25 11.46 -5.43
N TYR A 13 52.11 12.48 -5.36
CA TYR A 13 51.74 13.88 -5.60
C TYR A 13 51.12 14.12 -6.98
N PHE A 14 51.65 13.47 -8.03
CA PHE A 14 51.17 13.65 -9.40
C PHE A 14 49.73 13.19 -9.60
N LYS A 15 49.18 12.35 -8.72
CA LYS A 15 47.76 11.97 -8.72
C LYS A 15 46.94 12.79 -7.72
N GLU A 16 47.50 13.06 -6.54
CA GLU A 16 46.78 13.75 -5.47
C GLU A 16 46.52 15.23 -5.75
N GLU A 17 47.49 15.95 -6.33
CA GLU A 17 47.35 17.38 -6.57
C GLU A 17 46.27 17.71 -7.64
N PRO A 18 46.21 17.02 -8.80
CA PRO A 18 45.09 17.19 -9.73
C PRO A 18 43.72 16.89 -9.12
N ILE A 19 43.63 15.91 -8.21
CA ILE A 19 42.37 15.59 -7.51
C ILE A 19 41.99 16.68 -6.50
N ARG A 20 42.97 17.34 -5.85
CA ARG A 20 42.73 18.51 -5.00
C ARG A 20 42.23 19.71 -5.79
N GLU A 21 42.83 19.99 -6.95
CA GLU A 21 42.33 21.03 -7.86
C GLU A 21 40.88 20.70 -8.30
N LEU A 22 40.60 19.43 -8.63
CA LEU A 22 39.28 18.99 -9.03
C LEU A 22 38.23 19.12 -7.92
N HIS A 23 38.57 18.78 -6.67
CA HIS A 23 37.71 19.03 -5.52
C HIS A 23 37.28 20.50 -5.48
N CYS A 24 38.25 21.42 -5.56
CA CYS A 24 37.97 22.85 -5.50
C CYS A 24 37.07 23.30 -6.67
N ALA A 25 37.31 22.77 -7.87
CA ALA A 25 36.49 23.08 -9.05
C ALA A 25 35.05 22.53 -8.93
N LEU A 26 34.87 21.37 -8.29
CA LEU A 26 33.55 20.78 -8.02
C LEU A 26 32.76 21.59 -6.98
N GLU A 27 33.39 21.98 -5.87
CA GLU A 27 32.74 22.81 -4.85
C GLU A 27 32.30 24.17 -5.38
N LYS A 28 33.14 24.82 -6.21
CA LYS A 28 32.77 26.08 -6.90
C LYS A 28 31.50 25.94 -7.76
N ARG A 29 31.19 24.73 -8.22
CA ARG A 29 30.00 24.40 -9.02
C ARG A 29 28.82 23.90 -8.18
N GLY A 30 28.93 23.90 -6.85
CA GLY A 30 27.85 23.51 -5.93
C GLY A 30 27.75 22.01 -5.67
N PHE A 31 28.78 21.22 -6.03
CA PHE A 31 28.87 19.83 -5.62
C PHE A 31 29.39 19.71 -4.19
N HIS A 32 28.85 18.76 -3.44
CA HIS A 32 29.35 18.33 -2.15
C HIS A 32 30.24 17.10 -2.34
N VAL A 33 31.51 17.22 -1.97
CA VAL A 33 32.51 16.17 -2.19
C VAL A 33 32.69 15.34 -0.91
N VAL A 34 32.65 14.02 -1.05
CA VAL A 34 32.78 13.07 0.07
C VAL A 34 33.89 12.05 -0.20
N TYR A 35 34.52 11.57 0.87
CA TYR A 35 35.72 10.72 0.81
C TYR A 35 35.51 9.39 1.55
N PRO A 36 34.89 8.39 0.90
CA PRO A 36 34.85 7.03 1.45
C PRO A 36 36.26 6.47 1.65
N ASN A 37 36.45 5.75 2.76
CA ASN A 37 37.76 5.22 3.15
C ASN A 37 38.20 4.05 2.27
N ASP A 38 37.25 3.19 1.91
CA ASP A 38 37.47 1.99 1.14
C ASP A 38 36.23 1.63 0.30
N ARG A 39 36.32 0.47 -0.36
CA ARG A 39 35.25 -0.06 -1.20
C ARG A 39 33.96 -0.27 -0.42
N GLU A 40 34.02 -0.88 0.78
CA GLU A 40 32.81 -1.17 1.55
C GLU A 40 32.11 0.10 2.02
N ASP A 41 32.89 1.10 2.42
CA ASP A 41 32.40 2.41 2.82
C ASP A 41 31.69 3.12 1.66
N LEU A 42 32.27 3.10 0.45
CA LEU A 42 31.63 3.63 -0.76
C LEU A 42 30.31 2.91 -1.09
N LEU A 43 30.27 1.58 -1.04
CA LEU A 43 29.05 0.84 -1.37
C LEU A 43 27.93 1.17 -0.37
N LYS A 44 28.24 1.23 0.93
CA LYS A 44 27.29 1.68 1.96
C LYS A 44 26.87 3.12 1.72
N LEU A 45 27.78 3.99 1.31
CA LEU A 45 27.45 5.38 1.02
C LEU A 45 26.45 5.48 -0.15
N ILE A 46 26.64 4.71 -1.22
CA ILE A 46 25.73 4.62 -2.36
C ILE A 46 24.36 4.06 -1.93
N GLU A 47 24.36 3.02 -1.10
CA GLU A 47 23.14 2.40 -0.58
C GLU A 47 22.31 3.38 0.26
N ASN A 48 22.97 4.18 1.11
CA ASN A 48 22.31 5.06 2.07
C ASN A 48 22.05 6.48 1.54
N ASN A 49 22.72 6.92 0.46
CA ASN A 49 22.60 8.28 -0.07
C ASN A 49 22.24 8.31 -1.56
N ALA A 50 20.94 8.37 -1.84
CA ALA A 50 20.42 8.49 -3.21
C ALA A 50 20.79 9.81 -3.92
N GLN A 51 21.38 10.79 -3.22
CA GLN A 51 21.84 12.06 -3.81
C GLN A 51 23.24 11.98 -4.42
N LEU A 52 23.94 10.85 -4.22
CA LEU A 52 25.24 10.57 -4.82
C LEU A 52 25.04 10.39 -6.32
N CYS A 53 25.73 11.22 -7.10
CA CYS A 53 25.54 11.36 -8.55
C CYS A 53 26.83 11.16 -9.35
N GLY A 54 27.88 10.66 -8.71
CA GLY A 54 29.10 10.25 -9.39
C GLY A 54 30.17 9.76 -8.44
N VAL A 55 31.03 8.89 -8.95
CA VAL A 55 32.16 8.31 -8.22
C VAL A 55 33.44 8.58 -9.02
N ILE A 56 34.44 9.19 -8.37
CA ILE A 56 35.77 9.43 -8.89
C ILE A 56 36.73 8.43 -8.27
N PHE A 57 37.50 7.71 -9.09
CA PHE A 57 38.46 6.71 -8.62
C PHE A 57 39.61 6.50 -9.61
N ASP A 58 40.72 5.94 -9.13
CA ASP A 58 41.83 5.48 -9.96
C ASP A 58 41.48 4.12 -10.60
N TRP A 59 41.57 4.03 -11.93
CA TRP A 59 41.15 2.85 -12.69
C TRP A 59 41.93 1.58 -12.33
N ASP A 60 43.24 1.70 -12.17
CA ASP A 60 44.09 0.54 -11.92
C ASP A 60 43.97 0.05 -10.46
N LYS A 61 43.63 0.95 -9.52
CA LYS A 61 43.43 0.61 -8.10
C LYS A 61 42.05 0.02 -7.83
N TYR A 62 41.00 0.61 -8.38
CA TYR A 62 39.63 0.17 -8.21
C TYR A 62 39.11 -0.31 -9.57
N ASN A 63 39.32 -1.59 -9.81
CA ASN A 63 39.09 -2.26 -11.09
C ASN A 63 37.60 -2.51 -11.38
N LEU A 64 37.34 -3.30 -12.44
CA LEU A 64 36.02 -3.73 -12.90
C LEU A 64 35.07 -4.21 -11.79
N ALA A 65 35.58 -4.87 -10.75
CA ALA A 65 34.74 -5.43 -9.69
C ALA A 65 33.94 -4.35 -8.93
N LEU A 66 34.53 -3.18 -8.71
CA LEU A 66 33.79 -2.06 -8.10
C LEU A 66 32.71 -1.54 -9.05
N CYS A 67 33.01 -1.48 -10.34
CA CYS A 67 32.07 -0.99 -11.34
C CYS A 67 30.86 -1.93 -11.50
N GLU A 68 31.08 -3.24 -11.42
CA GLU A 68 30.02 -4.26 -11.42
C GLU A 68 29.08 -4.10 -10.21
N GLU A 69 29.62 -3.89 -9.02
CA GLU A 69 28.81 -3.69 -7.81
C GLU A 69 28.03 -2.37 -7.85
N ILE A 70 28.65 -1.29 -8.32
CA ILE A 70 27.95 -0.03 -8.50
C ILE A 70 26.85 -0.17 -9.54
N SER A 71 27.10 -0.85 -10.67
CA SER A 71 26.11 -1.09 -11.71
C SER A 71 24.94 -1.96 -11.21
N ALA A 72 25.23 -2.96 -10.37
CA ALA A 72 24.20 -3.78 -9.71
C ALA A 72 23.29 -2.93 -8.79
N MET A 73 23.82 -1.86 -8.20
CA MET A 73 23.04 -0.93 -7.36
C MET A 73 22.36 0.19 -8.16
N ASN A 74 23.03 0.72 -9.19
CA ASN A 74 22.59 1.85 -10.00
C ASN A 74 23.26 1.79 -11.38
N GLU A 75 22.54 1.21 -12.34
CA GLU A 75 22.97 0.98 -13.73
C GLU A 75 23.42 2.26 -14.46
N TYR A 76 22.93 3.42 -14.01
CA TYR A 76 23.14 4.70 -14.67
C TYR A 76 24.13 5.61 -13.94
N MET A 77 24.70 5.17 -12.81
CA MET A 77 25.61 5.99 -12.01
C MET A 77 26.83 6.42 -12.85
N PRO A 78 27.13 7.72 -12.96
CA PRO A 78 28.34 8.19 -13.63
C PRO A 78 29.61 7.75 -12.90
N LEU A 79 30.52 7.10 -13.62
CA LEU A 79 31.81 6.64 -13.12
C LEU A 79 32.93 7.44 -13.79
N TYR A 80 33.75 8.11 -12.99
CA TYR A 80 34.84 8.97 -13.45
C TYR A 80 36.17 8.30 -13.11
N ALA A 81 36.65 7.49 -14.05
CA ALA A 81 37.86 6.71 -13.92
C ALA A 81 39.07 7.53 -14.36
N PHE A 82 40.06 7.67 -13.50
CA PHE A 82 41.34 8.27 -13.86
C PHE A 82 42.30 7.18 -14.35
N ALA A 83 42.75 7.31 -15.61
CA ALA A 83 43.59 6.34 -16.29
C ALA A 83 45.09 6.64 -16.11
N ASN A 84 45.89 5.58 -16.13
CA ASN A 84 47.35 5.63 -16.18
C ASN A 84 47.85 5.22 -17.57
N THR A 85 49.13 5.45 -17.86
CA THR A 85 49.75 5.20 -19.19
C THR A 85 49.59 3.78 -19.71
N HIS A 86 49.46 2.80 -18.82
CA HIS A 86 49.32 1.38 -19.16
C HIS A 86 47.92 0.82 -18.82
N SER A 87 46.94 1.68 -18.53
CA SER A 87 45.58 1.22 -18.25
C SER A 87 44.99 0.54 -19.48
N THR A 88 44.60 -0.72 -19.34
CA THR A 88 43.93 -1.50 -20.37
C THR A 88 42.44 -1.60 -20.05
N LEU A 89 41.62 -1.67 -21.11
CA LEU A 89 40.22 -2.06 -21.00
C LEU A 89 40.16 -3.58 -21.08
N ASP A 90 39.66 -4.22 -20.02
CA ASP A 90 39.47 -5.67 -20.01
C ASP A 90 38.29 -6.07 -20.92
N VAL A 91 38.35 -7.25 -21.52
CA VAL A 91 37.39 -7.71 -22.55
C VAL A 91 35.95 -7.86 -21.99
N SER A 92 35.81 -8.02 -20.67
CA SER A 92 34.55 -8.13 -19.93
C SER A 92 33.71 -6.84 -19.88
N LEU A 93 34.28 -5.68 -20.18
CA LEU A 93 33.54 -4.40 -20.21
C LEU A 93 32.43 -4.35 -21.26
N ASN A 94 32.54 -5.11 -22.35
CA ASN A 94 31.55 -5.09 -23.44
C ASN A 94 30.18 -5.66 -23.05
N GLU A 95 30.10 -6.46 -21.98
CA GLU A 95 28.85 -7.03 -21.48
C GLU A 95 28.12 -6.10 -20.49
N LEU A 96 28.80 -5.06 -20.00
CA LEU A 96 28.32 -4.21 -18.91
C LEU A 96 27.84 -2.85 -19.46
N ARG A 97 26.57 -2.51 -19.20
CA ARG A 97 26.02 -1.17 -19.43
C ARG A 97 26.58 -0.17 -18.39
N MET A 98 27.85 0.22 -18.50
CA MET A 98 28.47 1.15 -17.55
C MET A 98 28.70 2.53 -18.18
N GLN A 99 28.41 3.57 -17.40
CA GLN A 99 28.66 4.97 -17.78
C GLN A 99 30.05 5.41 -17.29
N VAL A 100 31.10 4.72 -17.76
CA VAL A 100 32.49 5.06 -17.42
C VAL A 100 33.01 6.15 -18.35
N ARG A 101 33.61 7.19 -17.76
CA ARG A 101 34.34 8.26 -18.45
C ARG A 101 35.78 8.26 -17.95
N PHE A 102 36.72 8.39 -18.89
CA PHE A 102 38.14 8.41 -18.59
C PHE A 102 38.69 9.83 -18.53
N PHE A 103 39.50 10.09 -17.51
CA PHE A 103 40.25 11.33 -17.31
C PHE A 103 41.72 11.04 -17.05
N GLU A 104 42.56 12.05 -17.25
CA GLU A 104 44.00 12.00 -16.97
C GLU A 104 44.35 12.82 -15.74
N TYR A 105 45.42 12.44 -15.04
CA TYR A 105 46.02 13.23 -13.98
C TYR A 105 46.88 14.36 -14.58
N ALA A 106 46.31 15.55 -14.71
CA ALA A 106 47.01 16.73 -15.22
C ALA A 106 46.66 17.98 -14.41
N LEU A 107 47.68 18.77 -14.06
CA LEU A 107 47.49 20.07 -13.42
C LEU A 107 46.82 21.05 -14.40
N GLY A 108 45.88 21.85 -13.90
CA GLY A 108 45.13 22.81 -14.71
C GLY A 108 43.96 22.23 -15.51
N ALA A 109 43.78 20.90 -15.53
CA ALA A 109 42.66 20.24 -16.21
C ALA A 109 41.35 20.23 -15.39
N ALA A 110 41.42 20.62 -14.10
CA ALA A 110 40.33 20.51 -13.15
C ALA A 110 39.03 21.22 -13.57
N GLU A 111 39.12 22.42 -14.15
CA GLU A 111 37.94 23.19 -14.56
C GLU A 111 37.18 22.52 -15.72
N ASP A 112 37.91 21.94 -16.69
CA ASP A 112 37.33 21.21 -17.81
C ASP A 112 36.73 19.88 -17.36
N ILE A 113 37.40 19.16 -16.46
CA ILE A 113 36.88 17.91 -15.88
C ILE A 113 35.62 18.20 -15.07
N ALA A 114 35.60 19.23 -14.22
CA ALA A 114 34.44 19.61 -13.44
C ALA A 114 33.25 20.04 -14.31
N LEU A 115 33.50 20.74 -15.43
CA LEU A 115 32.46 21.05 -16.42
C LEU A 115 31.86 19.78 -17.03
N LYS A 116 32.70 18.83 -17.44
CA LYS A 116 32.26 17.53 -17.98
C LYS A 116 31.46 16.74 -16.94
N ILE A 117 31.90 16.71 -15.68
CA ILE A 117 31.15 16.08 -14.58
C ILE A 117 29.76 16.72 -14.42
N LYS A 118 29.66 18.06 -14.52
CA LYS A 118 28.36 18.76 -14.47
C LYS A 118 27.46 18.35 -15.63
N GLN A 119 27.97 18.32 -16.85
CA GLN A 119 27.23 17.89 -18.04
C GLN A 119 26.74 16.45 -17.90
N ASN A 120 27.62 15.54 -17.48
CA ASN A 120 27.28 14.14 -17.24
C ASN A 120 26.24 13.98 -16.10
N THR A 121 26.30 14.83 -15.08
CA THR A 121 25.29 14.83 -14.00
C THR A 121 23.93 15.27 -14.55
N ASP A 122 23.90 16.25 -15.44
CA ASP A 122 22.66 16.70 -16.08
C ASP A 122 22.10 15.61 -17.03
N GLU A 123 22.95 14.94 -17.80
CA GLU A 123 22.58 13.76 -18.60
C GLU A 123 22.06 12.62 -17.74
N TYR A 124 22.68 12.37 -16.58
CA TYR A 124 22.22 11.37 -15.62
C TYR A 124 20.82 11.69 -15.09
N ILE A 125 20.60 12.94 -14.64
CA ILE A 125 19.30 13.41 -14.17
C ILE A 125 18.25 13.28 -15.28
N ASP A 126 18.61 13.66 -16.52
CA ASP A 126 17.71 13.51 -17.67
C ASP A 126 17.38 12.04 -17.95
N THR A 127 18.35 11.14 -17.84
CA THR A 127 18.17 9.71 -18.10
C THR A 127 17.23 9.04 -17.09
N ILE A 128 17.33 9.40 -15.81
CA ILE A 128 16.52 8.77 -14.74
C ILE A 128 15.13 9.39 -14.59
N LEU A 129 14.93 10.64 -15.03
CA LEU A 129 13.63 11.29 -14.96
C LEU A 129 12.69 10.74 -16.05
N PRO A 130 11.48 10.29 -15.69
CA PRO A 130 10.51 9.82 -16.66
C PRO A 130 9.90 11.00 -17.45
N PRO A 131 9.32 10.75 -18.64
CA PRO A 131 9.06 11.77 -19.66
C PRO A 131 8.13 12.91 -19.20
N LEU A 132 7.01 12.63 -18.56
CA LEU A 132 6.05 13.67 -18.13
C LEU A 132 6.62 14.52 -17.01
N THR A 133 7.23 13.90 -16.01
CA THR A 133 7.84 14.59 -14.86
C THR A 133 9.00 15.47 -15.32
N LYS A 134 9.80 14.98 -16.26
CA LYS A 134 10.87 15.76 -16.92
C LYS A 134 10.30 16.99 -17.63
N ALA A 135 9.25 16.82 -18.44
CA ALA A 135 8.59 17.91 -19.15
C ALA A 135 8.00 18.95 -18.17
N LEU A 136 7.36 18.50 -17.09
CA LEU A 136 6.82 19.35 -16.03
C LEU A 136 7.91 20.17 -15.34
N PHE A 137 9.02 19.54 -14.96
CA PHE A 137 10.13 20.25 -14.31
C PHE A 137 10.80 21.24 -15.25
N LYS A 138 10.92 20.91 -16.53
CA LYS A 138 11.41 21.83 -17.56
C LYS A 138 10.50 23.06 -17.67
N TYR A 139 9.19 22.86 -17.79
CA TYR A 139 8.21 23.95 -17.85
C TYR A 139 8.31 24.89 -16.64
N VAL A 140 8.36 24.32 -15.42
CA VAL A 140 8.47 25.10 -14.17
C VAL A 140 9.75 25.94 -14.13
N ARG A 141 10.87 25.44 -14.68
CA ARG A 141 12.15 26.17 -14.73
C ARG A 141 12.18 27.25 -15.81
N GLU A 142 11.52 27.04 -16.95
CA GLU A 142 11.47 28.01 -18.05
C GLU A 142 10.71 29.30 -17.69
N GLY A 143 9.81 29.25 -16.70
CA GLY A 143 9.23 30.45 -16.09
C GLY A 143 8.39 31.30 -17.04
N LYS A 144 7.57 30.66 -17.88
CA LYS A 144 6.72 31.34 -18.87
C LYS A 144 5.61 32.16 -18.18
N TYR A 145 5.36 33.38 -18.66
CA TYR A 145 4.18 34.17 -18.24
C TYR A 145 2.90 33.51 -18.74
N THR A 146 1.90 33.38 -17.88
CA THR A 146 0.63 32.71 -18.17
C THR A 146 -0.57 33.61 -17.93
N PHE A 147 -1.53 33.55 -18.85
CA PHE A 147 -2.87 34.14 -18.73
C PHE A 147 -3.94 33.03 -18.72
N CYS A 148 -3.61 31.88 -18.13
CA CYS A 148 -4.42 30.68 -18.15
C CYS A 148 -4.80 30.23 -16.73
N THR A 149 -5.68 29.24 -16.64
CA THR A 149 -5.96 28.51 -15.41
C THR A 149 -4.74 27.68 -14.98
N PRO A 150 -4.55 27.43 -13.67
CA PRO A 150 -5.39 27.86 -12.54
C PRO A 150 -5.25 29.36 -12.16
N GLY A 151 -6.29 29.93 -11.57
CA GLY A 151 -6.38 31.37 -11.29
C GLY A 151 -5.35 31.92 -10.29
N HIS A 152 -4.67 31.06 -9.53
CA HIS A 152 -3.56 31.51 -8.68
C HIS A 152 -2.29 31.84 -9.46
N MET A 153 -2.19 31.42 -10.73
CA MET A 153 -1.10 31.72 -11.67
C MET A 153 0.27 31.47 -11.05
N SER A 154 0.59 30.19 -10.82
CA SER A 154 1.84 29.76 -10.19
C SER A 154 2.04 30.28 -8.76
N GLY A 155 0.95 30.71 -8.11
CA GLY A 155 0.92 31.17 -6.72
C GLY A 155 0.99 32.69 -6.57
N THR A 156 1.05 33.43 -7.67
CA THR A 156 1.02 34.90 -7.69
C THR A 156 -0.19 35.49 -6.95
N ALA A 157 -1.37 34.85 -7.02
CA ALA A 157 -2.54 35.33 -6.30
C ALA A 157 -2.43 35.13 -4.77
N PHE A 158 -1.80 34.04 -4.31
CA PHE A 158 -1.62 33.77 -2.89
C PHE A 158 -0.77 34.86 -2.21
N LEU A 159 0.27 35.34 -2.90
CA LEU A 159 1.14 36.41 -2.41
C LEU A 159 0.45 37.77 -2.24
N LYS A 160 -0.79 37.92 -2.74
CA LYS A 160 -1.59 39.15 -2.58
C LYS A 160 -2.43 39.15 -1.29
N SER A 161 -2.40 38.07 -0.50
CA SER A 161 -3.16 37.93 0.75
C SER A 161 -2.24 37.52 1.90
N PRO A 162 -2.33 38.11 3.10
CA PRO A 162 -1.48 37.70 4.23
C PRO A 162 -1.57 36.21 4.58
N VAL A 163 -2.79 35.65 4.61
CA VAL A 163 -2.99 34.20 4.82
C VAL A 163 -2.51 33.38 3.62
N GLY A 164 -2.65 33.93 2.41
CA GLY A 164 -2.16 33.31 1.18
C GLY A 164 -0.64 33.23 1.13
N SER A 165 0.09 34.25 1.59
CA SER A 165 1.55 34.22 1.67
C SER A 165 2.04 33.13 2.63
N ILE A 166 1.40 32.98 3.79
CA ILE A 166 1.73 31.87 4.72
C ILE A 166 1.51 30.51 4.02
N PHE A 167 0.42 30.36 3.29
CA PHE A 167 0.12 29.15 2.52
C PHE A 167 1.16 28.90 1.40
N TYR A 168 1.56 29.94 0.68
CA TYR A 168 2.60 29.89 -0.34
C TYR A 168 3.95 29.49 0.23
N ASP A 169 4.34 30.08 1.36
CA ASP A 169 5.60 29.79 2.04
C ASP A 169 5.64 28.36 2.60
N PHE A 170 4.50 27.85 3.08
CA PHE A 170 4.38 26.47 3.55
C PHE A 170 4.58 25.44 2.44
N PHE A 171 3.89 25.58 1.29
CA PHE A 171 3.99 24.63 0.18
C PHE A 171 5.18 24.87 -0.75
N GLY A 172 5.69 26.10 -0.79
CA GLY A 172 6.80 26.53 -1.62
C GLY A 172 6.45 26.75 -3.10
N ALA A 173 7.36 27.45 -3.78
CA ALA A 173 7.16 27.91 -5.15
C ALA A 173 6.96 26.80 -6.19
N ASN A 174 7.68 25.68 -6.06
CA ASN A 174 7.63 24.62 -7.07
C ASN A 174 6.28 23.91 -7.07
N THR A 175 5.68 23.68 -5.91
CA THR A 175 4.33 23.12 -5.77
C THR A 175 3.33 23.99 -6.53
N MET A 176 3.34 25.30 -6.27
CA MET A 176 2.43 26.25 -6.92
C MET A 176 2.67 26.38 -8.42
N LYS A 177 3.93 26.37 -8.86
CA LYS A 177 4.29 26.47 -10.29
C LYS A 177 3.96 25.20 -11.08
N SER A 178 3.95 24.05 -10.42
CA SER A 178 3.59 22.76 -11.02
C SER A 178 2.09 22.50 -11.07
N ASP A 179 1.28 23.32 -10.40
CA ASP A 179 -0.19 23.27 -10.51
C ASP A 179 -0.64 24.04 -11.76
N ILE A 180 -0.72 23.29 -12.86
CA ILE A 180 -0.99 23.79 -14.21
C ILE A 180 -2.21 23.08 -14.81
N SER A 181 -2.59 23.47 -16.04
CA SER A 181 -3.69 22.87 -16.77
C SER A 181 -3.28 22.49 -18.20
N ILE A 182 -4.21 21.87 -18.93
CA ILE A 182 -4.07 21.54 -20.37
C ILE A 182 -3.72 22.77 -21.25
N SER A 183 -3.91 23.99 -20.74
CA SER A 183 -3.45 25.22 -21.40
C SER A 183 -1.94 25.19 -21.73
N VAL A 184 -1.16 24.38 -21.02
CA VAL A 184 0.25 24.10 -21.31
C VAL A 184 0.34 22.95 -22.32
N SER A 185 0.16 23.26 -23.60
CA SER A 185 0.00 22.27 -24.68
C SER A 185 1.20 21.33 -24.85
N GLU A 186 2.40 21.76 -24.49
CA GLU A 186 3.62 20.94 -24.58
C GLU A 186 3.65 19.73 -23.63
N LEU A 187 2.79 19.69 -22.60
CA LEU A 187 2.60 18.52 -21.74
C LEU A 187 1.51 17.55 -22.23
N GLY A 188 0.79 17.89 -23.31
CA GLY A 188 -0.35 17.11 -23.77
C GLY A 188 -1.49 17.10 -22.74
N SER A 189 -2.28 16.03 -22.76
CA SER A 189 -3.51 15.91 -21.98
C SER A 189 -3.66 14.50 -21.41
N LEU A 190 -4.02 14.42 -20.13
CA LEU A 190 -4.31 13.16 -19.44
C LEU A 190 -5.56 12.48 -20.02
N LEU A 191 -6.62 13.25 -20.28
CA LEU A 191 -7.90 12.71 -20.77
C LEU A 191 -7.80 12.24 -22.23
N ASP A 192 -7.00 12.93 -23.05
CA ASP A 192 -6.81 12.55 -24.46
C ASP A 192 -5.69 11.52 -24.65
N HIS A 193 -5.05 11.05 -23.57
CA HIS A 193 -3.89 10.14 -23.61
C HIS A 193 -2.84 10.59 -24.63
N SER A 194 -2.41 11.86 -24.55
CA SER A 194 -1.61 12.52 -25.59
C SER A 194 -0.31 13.16 -25.08
N GLY A 195 0.67 13.30 -25.96
CA GLY A 195 1.98 13.87 -25.64
C GLY A 195 2.69 13.12 -24.51
N PRO A 196 3.39 13.83 -23.60
CA PRO A 196 4.06 13.21 -22.46
C PRO A 196 3.17 12.34 -21.55
N HIS A 197 1.86 12.60 -21.48
CA HIS A 197 0.94 11.72 -20.73
C HIS A 197 0.85 10.31 -21.34
N LYS A 198 0.80 10.21 -22.67
CA LYS A 198 0.84 8.92 -23.37
C LYS A 198 2.14 8.18 -23.09
N GLU A 199 3.26 8.89 -23.21
CA GLU A 199 4.58 8.31 -22.96
C GLU A 199 4.71 7.81 -21.51
N ALA A 200 4.12 8.53 -20.55
CA ALA A 200 4.04 8.14 -19.14
C ALA A 200 3.20 6.88 -18.94
N GLU A 201 2.02 6.77 -19.55
CA GLU A 201 1.16 5.59 -19.47
C GLU A 201 1.84 4.35 -20.07
N GLU A 202 2.49 4.50 -21.23
CA GLU A 202 3.28 3.43 -21.85
C GLU A 202 4.51 3.06 -20.99
N TYR A 203 5.15 4.04 -20.37
CA TYR A 203 6.28 3.82 -19.45
C TYR A 203 5.85 3.03 -18.22
N ILE A 204 4.74 3.42 -17.58
CA ILE A 204 4.15 2.71 -16.44
C ILE A 204 3.77 1.29 -16.86
N ALA A 205 3.12 1.08 -18.01
CA ALA A 205 2.72 -0.24 -18.48
C ALA A 205 3.93 -1.19 -18.62
N ARG A 206 5.04 -0.70 -19.20
CA ARG A 206 6.30 -1.48 -19.30
C ARG A 206 6.88 -1.83 -17.93
N VAL A 207 6.86 -0.89 -16.98
CA VAL A 207 7.41 -1.10 -15.63
C VAL A 207 6.56 -2.08 -14.82
N PHE A 208 5.24 -2.08 -15.00
CA PHE A 208 4.29 -2.87 -14.20
C PHE A 208 3.80 -4.16 -14.91
N ASN A 209 4.43 -4.55 -16.03
CA ASN A 209 4.09 -5.75 -16.79
C ASN A 209 2.61 -5.78 -17.25
N ALA A 210 2.10 -4.63 -17.66
CA ALA A 210 0.76 -4.47 -18.21
C ALA A 210 0.81 -4.25 -19.73
N GLU A 211 -0.27 -4.57 -20.44
CA GLU A 211 -0.41 -4.21 -21.86
C GLU A 211 -0.81 -2.74 -22.01
N ARG A 212 -1.65 -2.24 -21.08
CA ARG A 212 -2.04 -0.83 -20.98
C ARG A 212 -2.06 -0.39 -19.53
N SER A 213 -1.84 0.90 -19.27
CA SER A 213 -1.96 1.47 -17.93
C SER A 213 -2.61 2.84 -17.98
N TYR A 214 -3.51 3.12 -17.04
CA TYR A 214 -4.19 4.40 -16.91
C TYR A 214 -3.85 5.02 -15.57
N MET A 215 -3.55 6.32 -15.58
CA MET A 215 -3.28 7.11 -14.38
C MET A 215 -4.60 7.69 -13.82
N VAL A 216 -4.93 7.40 -12.56
CA VAL A 216 -6.18 7.85 -11.91
C VAL A 216 -5.83 8.79 -10.76
N THR A 217 -6.43 9.99 -10.76
CA THR A 217 -6.14 11.06 -9.80
C THR A 217 -7.13 11.16 -8.64
N ASN A 218 -8.05 10.21 -8.50
CA ASN A 218 -9.04 10.16 -7.42
C ASN A 218 -9.05 8.79 -6.70
N GLY A 219 -7.87 8.19 -6.58
CA GLY A 219 -7.60 6.97 -5.83
C GLY A 219 -8.19 5.70 -6.46
N THR A 220 -7.83 4.56 -5.88
CA THR A 220 -8.30 3.24 -6.34
C THR A 220 -9.80 3.06 -6.12
N SER A 221 -10.38 3.84 -5.21
CA SER A 221 -11.82 3.97 -5.09
C SER A 221 -12.50 4.33 -6.41
N THR A 222 -11.86 5.17 -7.22
CA THR A 222 -12.34 5.59 -8.54
C THR A 222 -11.91 4.62 -9.62
N ALA A 223 -10.68 4.10 -9.55
CA ALA A 223 -10.18 3.06 -10.45
C ALA A 223 -11.12 1.84 -10.50
N ASN A 224 -11.58 1.37 -9.34
CA ASN A 224 -12.55 0.27 -9.24
C ASN A 224 -13.87 0.58 -9.95
N LYS A 225 -14.33 1.83 -9.92
CA LYS A 225 -15.58 2.27 -10.57
C LYS A 225 -15.41 2.30 -12.08
N ILE A 226 -14.29 2.84 -12.57
CA ILE A 226 -13.96 2.89 -14.00
C ILE A 226 -13.97 1.47 -14.58
N VAL A 227 -13.22 0.54 -13.97
CA VAL A 227 -13.16 -0.86 -14.42
C VAL A 227 -14.52 -1.54 -14.32
N GLY A 228 -15.23 -1.32 -13.21
CA GLY A 228 -16.53 -1.94 -12.95
C GLY A 228 -17.63 -1.46 -13.90
N MET A 229 -17.77 -0.15 -14.12
CA MET A 229 -18.77 0.41 -15.04
C MET A 229 -18.50 0.03 -16.49
N TYR A 230 -17.23 -0.09 -16.88
CA TYR A 230 -16.87 -0.64 -18.20
C TYR A 230 -17.23 -2.14 -18.31
N SER A 231 -16.96 -2.93 -17.27
CA SER A 231 -17.07 -4.39 -17.33
C SER A 231 -18.45 -4.96 -17.01
N ALA A 232 -19.33 -4.19 -16.36
CA ALA A 232 -20.62 -4.67 -15.86
C ALA A 232 -21.77 -3.78 -16.34
N PRO A 233 -22.34 -4.06 -17.53
CA PRO A 233 -23.53 -3.37 -18.03
C PRO A 233 -24.75 -3.57 -17.13
N ALA A 234 -25.73 -2.67 -17.23
CA ALA A 234 -26.99 -2.81 -16.51
C ALA A 234 -27.70 -4.15 -16.81
N GLY A 235 -28.27 -4.76 -15.79
CA GLY A 235 -28.92 -6.08 -15.84
C GLY A 235 -27.95 -7.27 -15.81
N SER A 236 -26.63 -7.03 -15.81
CA SER A 236 -25.64 -8.11 -15.75
C SER A 236 -25.44 -8.65 -14.33
N THR A 237 -24.83 -9.83 -14.24
CA THR A 237 -24.42 -10.45 -12.97
C THR A 237 -22.91 -10.34 -12.79
N VAL A 238 -22.48 -10.03 -11.57
CA VAL A 238 -21.07 -9.85 -11.21
C VAL A 238 -20.72 -10.71 -10.00
N LEU A 239 -19.61 -11.44 -10.06
CA LEU A 239 -19.03 -12.08 -8.88
C LEU A 239 -18.18 -11.07 -8.11
N ILE A 240 -18.48 -10.83 -6.84
CA ILE A 240 -17.78 -9.82 -6.04
C ILE A 240 -17.31 -10.45 -4.75
N ASP A 241 -16.05 -10.24 -4.40
CA ASP A 241 -15.53 -10.64 -3.09
C ASP A 241 -16.36 -10.02 -1.96
N ARG A 242 -16.82 -10.83 -0.99
CA ARG A 242 -17.48 -10.29 0.20
C ARG A 242 -16.51 -9.42 1.01
N ASN A 243 -15.21 -9.73 0.96
CA ASN A 243 -14.12 -8.91 1.46
C ASN A 243 -13.78 -7.76 0.48
N CYS A 244 -14.78 -7.02 0.02
CA CYS A 244 -14.57 -5.90 -0.88
C CYS A 244 -14.39 -4.58 -0.13
N HIS A 245 -13.57 -3.70 -0.69
CA HIS A 245 -13.49 -2.32 -0.24
C HIS A 245 -14.81 -1.58 -0.51
N LYS A 246 -15.21 -0.65 0.36
CA LYS A 246 -16.44 0.16 0.25
C LYS A 246 -16.69 0.80 -1.13
N SER A 247 -15.64 1.05 -1.90
CA SER A 247 -15.77 1.58 -3.27
C SER A 247 -16.50 0.63 -4.23
N LEU A 248 -16.39 -0.68 -4.02
CA LEU A 248 -17.11 -1.70 -4.79
C LEU A 248 -18.58 -1.79 -4.35
N THR A 249 -18.88 -1.55 -3.07
CA THR A 249 -20.26 -1.33 -2.63
C THR A 249 -20.87 -0.11 -3.31
N HIS A 250 -20.14 1.01 -3.38
CA HIS A 250 -20.60 2.19 -4.11
C HIS A 250 -20.81 1.89 -5.60
N LEU A 251 -19.95 1.07 -6.24
CA LEU A 251 -20.17 0.61 -7.62
C LEU A 251 -21.51 -0.13 -7.73
N MET A 252 -21.79 -1.09 -6.84
CA MET A 252 -23.07 -1.83 -6.83
C MET A 252 -24.28 -0.94 -6.55
N MET A 253 -24.12 0.18 -5.84
CA MET A 253 -25.20 1.16 -5.60
C MET A 253 -25.44 2.06 -6.81
N MET A 254 -24.41 2.34 -7.62
CA MET A 254 -24.50 3.20 -8.80
C MET A 254 -24.91 2.45 -10.06
N SER A 255 -24.58 1.16 -10.17
CA SER A 255 -24.85 0.32 -11.34
C SER A 255 -25.98 -0.67 -11.06
N ASP A 256 -26.98 -0.76 -11.95
CA ASP A 256 -28.07 -1.75 -11.83
C ASP A 256 -27.55 -3.15 -12.21
N ILE A 257 -26.85 -3.79 -11.28
CA ILE A 257 -26.24 -5.13 -11.44
C ILE A 257 -26.68 -6.07 -10.32
N THR A 258 -26.64 -7.37 -10.60
CA THR A 258 -26.93 -8.42 -9.61
C THR A 258 -25.63 -8.99 -9.05
N PRO A 259 -25.28 -8.72 -7.78
CA PRO A 259 -24.06 -9.27 -7.18
C PRO A 259 -24.28 -10.71 -6.72
N ILE A 260 -23.29 -11.57 -6.97
CA ILE A 260 -23.13 -12.87 -6.31
C ILE A 260 -21.81 -12.82 -5.54
N TYR A 261 -21.87 -13.07 -4.23
CA TYR A 261 -20.70 -12.91 -3.38
C TYR A 261 -19.80 -14.15 -3.37
N PHE A 262 -18.48 -13.96 -3.53
CA PHE A 262 -17.51 -14.97 -3.09
C PHE A 262 -17.44 -14.97 -1.57
N ARG A 263 -17.27 -16.14 -0.95
CA ARG A 263 -17.24 -16.28 0.51
C ARG A 263 -15.80 -16.51 0.98
N PRO A 264 -15.10 -15.49 1.51
CA PRO A 264 -13.77 -15.69 2.08
C PRO A 264 -13.86 -16.51 3.38
N THR A 265 -12.77 -17.19 3.72
CA THR A 265 -12.63 -17.87 5.01
C THR A 265 -12.18 -16.90 6.12
N ARG A 266 -12.14 -17.37 7.37
CA ARG A 266 -11.65 -16.62 8.52
C ARG A 266 -11.02 -17.57 9.54
N ASN A 267 -10.12 -17.07 10.37
CA ASN A 267 -9.63 -17.77 11.56
C ASN A 267 -10.21 -17.16 12.85
N ALA A 268 -9.92 -17.78 14.00
CA ALA A 268 -10.41 -17.31 15.30
C ALA A 268 -9.96 -15.87 15.66
N TYR A 269 -8.81 -15.42 15.15
CA TYR A 269 -8.32 -14.04 15.31
C TYR A 269 -9.13 -13.00 14.54
N GLY A 270 -10.13 -13.42 13.77
CA GLY A 270 -10.91 -12.56 12.91
C GLY A 270 -10.22 -12.19 11.60
N ILE A 271 -9.01 -12.72 11.36
CA ILE A 271 -8.21 -12.46 10.15
C ILE A 271 -8.91 -13.13 8.96
N LEU A 272 -9.11 -12.34 7.91
CA LEU A 272 -9.72 -12.80 6.66
C LEU A 272 -8.73 -13.69 5.90
N GLY A 273 -9.19 -14.91 5.64
CA GLY A 273 -8.54 -15.86 4.75
C GLY A 273 -8.85 -15.60 3.29
N GLY A 274 -8.43 -16.53 2.45
CA GLY A 274 -8.78 -16.54 1.04
C GLY A 274 -10.20 -17.06 0.79
N ILE A 275 -10.72 -16.74 -0.39
CA ILE A 275 -11.85 -17.42 -1.02
C ILE A 275 -11.41 -18.86 -1.37
N PRO A 276 -12.08 -19.93 -0.90
CA PRO A 276 -11.72 -21.31 -1.23
C PRO A 276 -11.70 -21.61 -2.72
N GLN A 277 -10.91 -22.59 -3.14
CA GLN A 277 -10.81 -23.05 -4.53
C GLN A 277 -12.16 -23.48 -5.11
N SER A 278 -13.02 -24.08 -4.28
CA SER A 278 -14.37 -24.52 -4.66
C SER A 278 -15.28 -23.39 -5.14
N GLU A 279 -15.04 -22.15 -4.69
CA GLU A 279 -15.84 -20.98 -5.07
C GLU A 279 -15.56 -20.48 -6.49
N PHE A 280 -14.42 -20.87 -7.07
CA PHE A 280 -14.05 -20.54 -8.45
C PHE A 280 -14.52 -21.58 -9.47
N GLN A 281 -15.07 -22.70 -8.99
CA GLN A 281 -15.52 -23.80 -9.85
C GLN A 281 -16.82 -23.46 -10.58
N HIS A 282 -16.94 -23.97 -11.81
CA HIS A 282 -18.10 -23.74 -12.64
C HIS A 282 -19.39 -24.22 -11.97
N GLU A 283 -19.41 -25.41 -11.35
CA GLU A 283 -20.63 -25.95 -10.74
C GLU A 283 -21.13 -25.08 -9.58
N THR A 284 -20.22 -24.57 -8.74
CA THR A 284 -20.56 -23.69 -7.62
C THR A 284 -21.20 -22.40 -8.09
N ILE A 285 -20.61 -21.77 -9.11
CA ILE A 285 -21.13 -20.53 -9.69
C ILE A 285 -22.47 -20.78 -10.38
N ALA A 286 -22.59 -21.86 -11.17
CA ALA A 286 -23.82 -22.21 -11.86
C ALA A 286 -24.98 -22.49 -10.89
N LYS A 287 -24.69 -23.10 -9.73
CA LYS A 287 -25.68 -23.27 -8.65
C LYS A 287 -26.14 -21.92 -8.09
N ARG A 288 -25.20 -21.03 -7.73
CA ARG A 288 -25.52 -19.68 -7.21
C ARG A 288 -26.32 -18.83 -8.19
N VAL A 289 -26.01 -18.91 -9.48
CA VAL A 289 -26.77 -18.23 -10.53
C VAL A 289 -28.21 -18.71 -10.57
N LYS A 290 -28.46 -20.02 -10.43
CA LYS A 290 -29.83 -20.57 -10.40
C LYS A 290 -30.61 -20.16 -9.14
N GLU A 291 -29.92 -20.01 -8.02
CA GLU A 291 -30.51 -19.65 -6.73
C GLU A 291 -30.73 -18.13 -6.58
N THR A 292 -30.05 -17.31 -7.38
CA THR A 292 -30.13 -15.84 -7.30
C THR A 292 -31.16 -15.30 -8.29
N PRO A 293 -32.21 -14.59 -7.83
CA PRO A 293 -33.20 -14.00 -8.73
C PRO A 293 -32.57 -13.05 -9.76
N ASN A 294 -33.03 -13.13 -11.01
CA ASN A 294 -32.55 -12.32 -12.14
C ASN A 294 -31.05 -12.44 -12.45
N ALA A 295 -30.36 -13.44 -11.90
CA ALA A 295 -28.96 -13.67 -12.21
C ALA A 295 -28.79 -14.39 -13.57
N THR A 296 -27.77 -13.96 -14.30
CA THR A 296 -27.24 -14.63 -15.49
C THR A 296 -25.84 -15.15 -15.19
N TRP A 297 -25.20 -15.83 -16.14
CA TRP A 297 -23.78 -16.15 -15.99
C TRP A 297 -22.97 -14.86 -15.75
N PRO A 298 -22.05 -14.82 -14.78
CA PRO A 298 -21.30 -13.62 -14.46
C PRO A 298 -20.44 -13.13 -15.64
N VAL A 299 -20.51 -11.83 -15.91
CA VAL A 299 -19.70 -11.20 -16.98
C VAL A 299 -18.39 -10.62 -16.45
N HIS A 300 -18.35 -10.31 -15.16
CA HIS A 300 -17.24 -9.71 -14.46
C HIS A 300 -17.06 -10.33 -13.07
N ALA A 301 -15.82 -10.48 -12.63
CA ALA A 301 -15.46 -10.97 -11.31
C ALA A 301 -14.44 -10.04 -10.65
N VAL A 302 -14.67 -9.65 -9.40
CA VAL A 302 -13.78 -8.79 -8.61
C VAL A 302 -13.26 -9.56 -7.39
N ILE A 303 -11.94 -9.63 -7.25
CA ILE A 303 -11.25 -10.37 -6.18
C ILE A 303 -10.23 -9.44 -5.53
N THR A 304 -10.25 -9.30 -4.21
CA THR A 304 -9.25 -8.47 -3.51
C THR A 304 -7.97 -9.27 -3.29
N ASN A 305 -6.86 -8.88 -3.93
CA ASN A 305 -5.59 -9.60 -3.85
C ASN A 305 -4.40 -8.65 -3.66
N SER A 306 -3.68 -8.67 -2.54
CA SER A 306 -3.87 -9.55 -1.38
C SER A 306 -5.09 -9.16 -0.52
N THR A 307 -5.45 -10.01 0.43
CA THR A 307 -6.24 -9.58 1.60
C THR A 307 -5.49 -8.49 2.37
N TYR A 308 -6.20 -7.79 3.26
CA TYR A 308 -5.63 -6.70 4.08
C TYR A 308 -4.42 -7.17 4.90
N ASP A 309 -4.53 -8.33 5.55
CA ASP A 309 -3.50 -8.92 6.41
C ASP A 309 -2.39 -9.65 5.62
N GLY A 310 -2.38 -9.54 4.28
CA GLY A 310 -1.26 -9.99 3.45
C GLY A 310 -1.36 -11.42 2.92
N LEU A 311 -2.56 -11.95 2.73
CA LEU A 311 -2.72 -13.23 2.07
C LEU A 311 -2.91 -13.05 0.56
N LEU A 312 -1.93 -13.52 -0.19
CA LEU A 312 -1.90 -13.53 -1.65
C LEU A 312 -2.51 -14.83 -2.18
N TYR A 313 -3.23 -14.73 -3.30
CA TYR A 313 -3.81 -15.88 -3.99
C TYR A 313 -2.85 -16.48 -5.02
N ASN A 314 -3.02 -17.77 -5.33
CA ASN A 314 -2.54 -18.37 -6.56
C ASN A 314 -3.37 -17.85 -7.75
N THR A 315 -2.91 -16.74 -8.34
CA THR A 315 -3.64 -16.11 -9.46
C THR A 315 -3.57 -16.93 -10.73
N ASP A 316 -2.57 -17.79 -10.90
CA ASP A 316 -2.48 -18.70 -12.04
C ASP A 316 -3.61 -19.74 -11.99
N TYR A 317 -3.94 -20.24 -10.79
CA TYR A 317 -5.12 -21.08 -10.58
C TYR A 317 -6.41 -20.32 -10.94
N ILE A 318 -6.61 -19.13 -10.38
CA ILE A 318 -7.83 -18.33 -10.61
C ILE A 318 -8.02 -18.05 -12.11
N LYS A 319 -6.97 -17.60 -12.81
CA LYS A 319 -7.01 -17.31 -14.25
C LYS A 319 -7.42 -18.52 -15.11
N LYS A 320 -6.98 -19.72 -14.70
CA LYS A 320 -7.28 -20.98 -15.39
C LYS A 320 -8.67 -21.51 -15.09
N THR A 321 -9.09 -21.43 -13.83
CA THR A 321 -10.29 -22.11 -13.32
C THR A 321 -11.55 -21.24 -13.45
N LEU A 322 -11.46 -19.95 -13.14
CA LEU A 322 -12.63 -19.07 -13.09
C LEU A 322 -13.11 -18.73 -14.50
N ASP A 323 -14.23 -19.32 -14.94
CA ASP A 323 -14.79 -19.15 -16.29
C ASP A 323 -15.57 -17.84 -16.48
N VAL A 324 -14.92 -16.71 -16.20
CA VAL A 324 -15.45 -15.35 -16.42
C VAL A 324 -14.52 -14.62 -17.39
N LYS A 325 -15.09 -13.81 -18.29
CA LYS A 325 -14.34 -13.10 -19.35
C LYS A 325 -13.59 -11.86 -18.84
N SER A 326 -14.08 -11.21 -17.79
CA SER A 326 -13.46 -10.03 -17.18
C SER A 326 -13.13 -10.33 -15.72
N ILE A 327 -11.84 -10.40 -15.37
CA ILE A 327 -11.38 -10.66 -13.98
C ILE A 327 -10.58 -9.46 -13.50
N HIS A 328 -11.05 -8.85 -12.42
CA HIS A 328 -10.43 -7.68 -11.80
C HIS A 328 -9.89 -8.04 -10.43
N PHE A 329 -8.57 -7.92 -10.29
CA PHE A 329 -7.90 -8.00 -9.00
C PHE A 329 -7.82 -6.59 -8.40
N ASP A 330 -8.50 -6.35 -7.27
CA ASP A 330 -8.29 -5.15 -6.48
C ASP A 330 -6.97 -5.29 -5.71
N SER A 331 -5.90 -4.84 -6.35
CA SER A 331 -4.50 -4.94 -5.90
C SER A 331 -4.02 -3.68 -5.15
N ALA A 332 -4.94 -2.95 -4.51
CA ALA A 332 -4.62 -1.71 -3.80
C ALA A 332 -3.47 -1.85 -2.78
N TRP A 333 -3.35 -3.04 -2.16
CA TRP A 333 -2.39 -3.33 -1.09
C TRP A 333 -1.09 -3.96 -1.55
N VAL A 334 -0.92 -4.24 -2.85
CA VAL A 334 0.26 -4.95 -3.37
C VAL A 334 0.81 -4.34 -4.66
N PRO A 335 0.99 -3.00 -4.74
CA PRO A 335 1.49 -2.33 -5.95
C PRO A 335 2.96 -2.66 -6.31
N TYR A 336 3.63 -3.53 -5.55
CA TYR A 336 5.05 -3.85 -5.70
C TYR A 336 5.32 -5.25 -6.28
N THR A 337 4.29 -6.04 -6.56
CA THR A 337 4.47 -7.48 -6.88
C THR A 337 5.31 -7.75 -8.12
N ASN A 338 5.41 -6.80 -9.06
CA ASN A 338 6.21 -6.97 -10.26
C ASN A 338 7.73 -6.87 -10.01
N PHE A 339 8.14 -6.39 -8.83
CA PHE A 339 9.54 -6.03 -8.55
C PHE A 339 10.28 -6.99 -7.64
N SER A 340 9.67 -8.12 -7.24
CA SER A 340 10.38 -9.22 -6.57
C SER A 340 9.89 -10.58 -7.06
N PRO A 341 10.79 -11.54 -7.37
CA PRO A 341 10.40 -12.87 -7.88
C PRO A 341 9.50 -13.68 -6.95
N ILE A 342 9.49 -13.42 -5.63
CA ILE A 342 8.68 -14.18 -4.66
C ILE A 342 7.17 -14.08 -4.95
N TYR A 343 6.75 -12.99 -5.60
CA TYR A 343 5.35 -12.71 -5.95
C TYR A 343 4.92 -13.29 -7.31
N LYS A 344 5.82 -13.98 -8.04
CA LYS A 344 5.47 -14.63 -9.30
C LYS A 344 4.34 -15.66 -9.08
N GLY A 345 3.34 -15.60 -9.96
CA GLY A 345 2.10 -16.40 -9.89
C GLY A 345 1.06 -15.87 -8.89
N LYS A 346 1.38 -14.81 -8.14
CA LYS A 346 0.56 -14.33 -7.01
C LYS A 346 -0.08 -12.96 -7.23
N CYS A 347 0.00 -12.41 -8.45
CA CYS A 347 -0.66 -11.18 -8.85
C CYS A 347 -1.32 -11.28 -10.22
N GLY A 348 -2.35 -10.47 -10.46
CA GLY A 348 -3.10 -10.40 -11.71
C GLY A 348 -2.21 -10.14 -12.93
N MET A 349 -1.20 -9.28 -12.83
CA MET A 349 -0.26 -8.96 -13.91
C MET A 349 0.84 -10.01 -14.09
N SER A 350 1.00 -10.99 -13.18
CA SER A 350 1.95 -12.08 -13.36
C SER A 350 1.63 -12.92 -14.61
N GLY A 351 2.68 -13.31 -15.32
CA GLY A 351 2.57 -14.13 -16.54
C GLY A 351 2.15 -13.33 -17.78
N GLY A 352 1.67 -14.05 -18.78
CA GLY A 352 1.21 -13.52 -20.05
C GLY A 352 -0.30 -13.29 -20.09
N ARG A 353 -0.80 -12.97 -21.29
CA ARG A 353 -2.23 -12.87 -21.58
C ARG A 353 -2.93 -14.20 -21.34
N VAL A 354 -4.20 -14.13 -20.93
CA VAL A 354 -5.09 -15.29 -20.80
C VAL A 354 -6.09 -15.25 -21.95
N GLU A 355 -6.20 -16.33 -22.72
CA GLU A 355 -7.07 -16.39 -23.89
C GLU A 355 -8.54 -16.19 -23.49
N GLY A 356 -9.27 -15.37 -24.26
CA GLY A 356 -10.69 -15.07 -24.03
C GLY A 356 -10.99 -14.28 -22.76
N LYS A 357 -9.97 -13.79 -22.03
CA LYS A 357 -10.15 -13.03 -20.79
C LYS A 357 -9.39 -11.71 -20.81
N VAL A 358 -9.91 -10.74 -20.08
CA VAL A 358 -9.23 -9.49 -19.74
C VAL A 358 -8.98 -9.47 -18.25
N ILE A 359 -7.72 -9.26 -17.86
CA ILE A 359 -7.29 -9.17 -16.48
C ILE A 359 -7.01 -7.70 -16.15
N TYR A 360 -7.60 -7.23 -15.05
CA TYR A 360 -7.36 -5.90 -14.51
C TYR A 360 -6.63 -5.99 -13.17
N GLU A 361 -5.73 -5.04 -12.93
CA GLU A 361 -5.30 -4.70 -11.58
C GLU A 361 -5.55 -3.23 -11.30
N THR A 362 -6.13 -2.93 -10.14
CA THR A 362 -6.25 -1.56 -9.65
C THR A 362 -5.34 -1.40 -8.44
N GLN A 363 -4.42 -0.45 -8.50
CA GLN A 363 -3.36 -0.31 -7.50
C GLN A 363 -3.39 1.09 -6.86
N SER A 364 -3.34 1.16 -5.53
CA SER A 364 -3.15 2.42 -4.80
C SER A 364 -1.66 2.71 -4.70
N THR A 365 -1.11 3.43 -5.68
CA THR A 365 0.31 3.77 -5.71
C THR A 365 0.77 4.44 -4.41
N HIS A 366 -0.07 5.31 -3.85
CA HIS A 366 0.23 6.07 -2.63
C HIS A 366 0.22 5.25 -1.32
N LYS A 367 -0.25 4.00 -1.32
CA LYS A 367 -0.30 3.19 -0.10
C LYS A 367 1.07 2.60 0.24
N LEU A 368 1.69 1.91 -0.71
CA LEU A 368 2.89 1.09 -0.47
C LEU A 368 4.03 1.34 -1.45
N LEU A 369 3.81 2.19 -2.45
CA LEU A 369 4.88 2.87 -3.18
C LEU A 369 4.94 4.34 -2.74
N ALA A 370 5.80 5.12 -3.38
CA ALA A 370 5.98 6.54 -3.08
C ALA A 370 5.25 7.41 -4.12
N ALA A 371 3.99 7.75 -3.86
CA ALA A 371 3.21 8.69 -4.65
C ALA A 371 2.28 9.53 -3.76
N PHE A 372 1.79 10.66 -4.27
CA PHE A 372 0.85 11.50 -3.53
C PHE A 372 -0.49 10.81 -3.33
N SER A 373 -1.18 11.13 -2.23
CA SER A 373 -2.55 10.66 -1.99
C SER A 373 -3.43 10.87 -3.23
N GLN A 374 -4.41 9.97 -3.41
CA GLN A 374 -5.25 9.86 -4.61
C GLN A 374 -4.55 9.33 -5.87
N ALA A 375 -3.23 9.17 -5.90
CA ALA A 375 -2.54 8.46 -6.99
C ALA A 375 -2.97 6.98 -7.03
N SER A 376 -3.47 6.54 -8.18
CA SER A 376 -3.85 5.15 -8.45
C SER A 376 -3.61 4.78 -9.91
N MET A 377 -3.33 3.51 -10.16
CA MET A 377 -3.14 2.99 -11.52
C MET A 377 -4.18 1.92 -11.82
N ILE A 378 -4.65 1.87 -13.07
CA ILE A 378 -5.36 0.72 -13.64
C ILE A 378 -4.40 0.05 -14.60
N HIS A 379 -4.12 -1.23 -14.42
CA HIS A 379 -3.34 -2.05 -15.35
C HIS A 379 -4.24 -3.03 -16.06
N VAL A 380 -4.09 -3.14 -17.37
CA VAL A 380 -4.90 -4.03 -18.21
C VAL A 380 -3.98 -5.03 -18.93
N LYS A 381 -4.37 -6.31 -18.91
CA LYS A 381 -3.75 -7.39 -19.69
C LYS A 381 -4.85 -8.17 -20.41
N GLY A 382 -5.00 -7.92 -21.71
CA GLY A 382 -6.18 -8.35 -22.48
C GLY A 382 -6.70 -7.22 -23.39
N ASP A 383 -7.64 -7.56 -24.26
CA ASP A 383 -8.24 -6.59 -25.18
C ASP A 383 -9.42 -5.87 -24.54
N VAL A 384 -9.37 -4.54 -24.56
CA VAL A 384 -10.50 -3.67 -24.23
C VAL A 384 -10.88 -2.86 -25.47
N ASN A 385 -12.14 -2.47 -25.57
CA ASN A 385 -12.53 -1.41 -26.50
C ASN A 385 -12.00 -0.09 -25.95
N GLU A 386 -10.93 0.43 -26.56
CA GLU A 386 -10.20 1.60 -26.03
C GLU A 386 -11.09 2.84 -25.93
N GLU A 387 -11.93 3.08 -26.93
CA GLU A 387 -12.86 4.22 -26.94
C GLU A 387 -13.86 4.12 -25.78
N THR A 388 -14.52 2.97 -25.62
CA THR A 388 -15.50 2.76 -24.56
C THR A 388 -14.85 2.76 -23.16
N PHE A 389 -13.63 2.24 -23.04
CA PHE A 389 -12.89 2.30 -21.79
C PHE A 389 -12.47 3.74 -21.46
N SER A 390 -12.06 4.51 -22.46
CA SER A 390 -11.74 5.94 -22.31
C SER A 390 -12.97 6.74 -21.88
N GLU A 391 -14.17 6.46 -22.43
CA GLU A 391 -15.42 7.06 -21.94
C GLU A 391 -15.65 6.75 -20.46
N ALA A 392 -15.51 5.48 -20.05
CA ALA A 392 -15.63 5.09 -18.64
C ALA A 392 -14.58 5.77 -17.74
N TYR A 393 -13.38 5.97 -18.24
CA TYR A 393 -12.32 6.70 -17.55
C TYR A 393 -12.66 8.19 -17.40
N MET A 394 -13.11 8.86 -18.47
CA MET A 394 -13.48 10.28 -18.48
C MET A 394 -14.72 10.57 -17.63
N MET A 395 -15.69 9.66 -17.55
CA MET A 395 -16.86 9.79 -16.67
C MET A 395 -16.50 9.99 -15.19
N HIS A 396 -15.30 9.58 -14.79
CA HIS A 396 -14.84 9.63 -13.39
C HIS A 396 -13.58 10.46 -13.17
N THR A 397 -13.02 11.04 -14.22
CA THR A 397 -11.79 11.85 -14.14
C THR A 397 -12.14 13.31 -14.35
N THR A 398 -11.66 14.18 -13.46
CA THR A 398 -11.85 15.64 -13.60
C THR A 398 -11.21 16.16 -14.88
N THR A 399 -11.82 17.17 -15.51
CA THR A 399 -11.25 17.91 -16.66
C THR A 399 -10.07 18.80 -16.28
N SER A 400 -9.72 18.87 -14.99
CA SER A 400 -8.56 19.60 -14.48
C SER A 400 -7.81 18.74 -13.46
N PRO A 401 -7.10 17.68 -13.92
CA PRO A 401 -6.34 16.81 -13.03
C PRO A 401 -5.18 17.58 -12.39
N HIS A 402 -4.79 17.20 -11.17
CA HIS A 402 -3.65 17.80 -10.50
C HIS A 402 -2.33 17.17 -10.97
N TYR A 403 -1.51 17.94 -11.67
CA TYR A 403 -0.31 17.44 -12.37
C TYR A 403 0.76 16.91 -11.41
N GLY A 404 0.81 17.39 -10.16
CA GLY A 404 1.67 16.81 -9.13
C GLY A 404 1.30 15.37 -8.76
N ILE A 405 0.00 15.01 -8.78
CA ILE A 405 -0.44 13.63 -8.52
C ILE A 405 -0.05 12.75 -9.72
N VAL A 406 -0.27 13.24 -10.94
CA VAL A 406 0.11 12.55 -12.19
C VAL A 406 1.62 12.29 -12.24
N ALA A 407 2.44 13.31 -12.03
CA ALA A 407 3.90 13.18 -11.99
C ALA A 407 4.37 12.23 -10.88
N SER A 408 3.70 12.22 -9.71
CA SER A 408 4.06 11.29 -8.63
C SER A 408 3.82 9.82 -8.99
N MET A 409 2.80 9.50 -9.80
CA MET A 409 2.55 8.14 -10.29
C MET A 409 3.66 7.66 -11.23
N GLU A 410 4.01 8.50 -12.20
CA GLU A 410 5.09 8.20 -13.15
C GLU A 410 6.45 8.11 -12.44
N THR A 411 6.70 9.01 -11.46
CA THR A 411 7.90 8.98 -10.64
C THR A 411 7.98 7.71 -9.79
N ALA A 412 6.86 7.25 -9.21
CA ALA A 412 6.81 5.97 -8.50
C ALA A 412 7.20 4.81 -9.42
N ALA A 413 6.70 4.80 -10.67
CA ALA A 413 7.14 3.82 -11.67
C ALA A 413 8.64 3.92 -11.97
N ALA A 414 9.20 5.13 -12.06
CA ALA A 414 10.63 5.31 -12.26
C ALA A 414 11.48 4.83 -11.08
N MET A 415 11.02 5.03 -9.84
CA MET A 415 11.69 4.48 -8.65
C MET A 415 11.71 2.95 -8.65
N MET A 416 10.66 2.32 -9.21
CA MET A 416 10.54 0.86 -9.28
C MET A 416 11.21 0.21 -10.49
N LYS A 417 11.75 1.00 -11.43
CA LYS A 417 12.37 0.48 -12.65
C LYS A 417 13.73 -0.18 -12.37
N GLY A 418 13.97 -1.32 -13.02
CA GLY A 418 15.29 -1.95 -13.08
C GLY A 418 15.81 -2.45 -11.73
N ASN A 419 17.13 -2.45 -11.56
CA ASN A 419 17.79 -2.93 -10.34
C ASN A 419 17.45 -2.08 -9.10
N ALA A 420 17.21 -0.78 -9.27
CA ALA A 420 16.86 0.12 -8.16
C ALA A 420 15.54 -0.32 -7.49
N GLY A 421 14.49 -0.59 -8.28
CA GLY A 421 13.21 -1.05 -7.76
C GLY A 421 13.29 -2.39 -7.04
N LYS A 422 14.02 -3.35 -7.62
CA LYS A 422 14.26 -4.66 -6.99
C LYS A 422 14.91 -4.50 -5.62
N ARG A 423 15.99 -3.71 -5.53
CA ARG A 423 16.67 -3.43 -4.27
C ARG A 423 15.75 -2.77 -3.24
N LEU A 424 14.90 -1.83 -3.65
CA LEU A 424 13.96 -1.18 -2.73
C LEU A 424 12.99 -2.19 -2.10
N ILE A 425 12.41 -3.08 -2.91
CA ILE A 425 11.49 -4.12 -2.41
C ILE A 425 12.22 -5.17 -1.60
N ASP A 426 13.36 -5.67 -2.07
CA ASP A 426 14.16 -6.66 -1.35
C ASP A 426 14.63 -6.11 0.00
N GLY A 427 15.01 -4.83 0.06
CA GLY A 427 15.31 -4.13 1.30
C GLY A 427 14.12 -4.12 2.27
N SER A 428 12.91 -3.86 1.76
CA SER A 428 11.67 -3.91 2.53
C SER A 428 11.38 -5.31 3.09
N ILE A 429 11.45 -6.33 2.23
CA ILE A 429 11.24 -7.75 2.59
C ILE A 429 12.24 -8.18 3.65
N ASN A 430 13.53 -7.88 3.44
CA ASN A 430 14.59 -8.25 4.37
C ASN A 430 14.41 -7.57 5.74
N ARG A 431 13.98 -6.31 5.79
CA ARG A 431 13.67 -5.63 7.05
C ARG A 431 12.48 -6.25 7.76
N ALA A 432 11.42 -6.59 7.04
CA ALA A 432 10.24 -7.26 7.60
C ALA A 432 10.62 -8.63 8.19
N ILE A 433 11.36 -9.46 7.45
CA ILE A 433 11.83 -10.77 7.92
C ILE A 433 12.74 -10.64 9.15
N ARG A 434 13.67 -9.67 9.16
CA ARG A 434 14.51 -9.40 10.33
C ARG A 434 13.68 -9.03 11.55
N PHE A 435 12.70 -8.14 11.40
CA PHE A 435 11.80 -7.76 12.49
C PHE A 435 10.99 -8.96 13.00
N ARG A 436 10.46 -9.79 12.12
CA ARG A 436 9.76 -11.04 12.47
C ARG A 436 10.63 -11.98 13.31
N LYS A 437 11.87 -12.22 12.86
CA LYS A 437 12.85 -13.05 13.60
C LYS A 437 13.19 -12.45 14.96
N GLU A 438 13.29 -11.12 15.04
CA GLU A 438 13.60 -10.41 16.27
C GLU A 438 12.46 -10.52 17.31
N ILE A 439 11.19 -10.43 16.90
CA ILE A 439 10.05 -10.68 17.79
C ILE A 439 10.08 -12.12 18.32
N LYS A 440 10.34 -13.11 17.47
CA LYS A 440 10.47 -14.52 17.89
C LYS A 440 11.63 -14.73 18.87
N ARG A 441 12.77 -14.08 18.63
CA ARG A 441 13.93 -14.09 19.52
C ARG A 441 13.59 -13.50 20.88
N LEU A 442 13.01 -12.29 20.91
CA LEU A 442 12.60 -11.64 22.15
C LEU A 442 11.53 -12.43 22.90
N LYS A 443 10.60 -13.09 22.20
CA LYS A 443 9.63 -13.99 22.82
C LYS A 443 10.29 -15.17 23.52
N GLY A 444 11.37 -15.72 22.95
CA GLY A 444 12.13 -16.82 23.57
C GLY A 444 13.05 -16.40 24.72
N GLU A 445 13.48 -15.15 24.75
CA GLU A 445 14.40 -14.61 25.77
C GLU A 445 13.70 -13.84 26.90
N SER A 446 12.46 -13.40 26.71
CA SER A 446 11.71 -12.61 27.70
C SER A 446 11.11 -13.48 28.79
N ASP A 447 11.14 -13.00 30.03
CA ASP A 447 10.41 -13.62 31.14
C ASP A 447 8.90 -13.40 31.00
N GLY A 448 8.13 -14.50 31.04
CA GLY A 448 6.67 -14.48 30.97
C GLY A 448 6.12 -14.25 29.57
N TRP A 449 5.05 -13.45 29.46
CA TRP A 449 4.39 -13.19 28.18
C TRP A 449 5.22 -12.23 27.29
N PHE A 450 5.15 -12.41 25.98
CA PHE A 450 5.61 -11.45 24.98
C PHE A 450 4.71 -11.53 23.74
N PHE A 451 4.81 -10.54 22.85
CA PHE A 451 4.14 -10.58 21.55
C PHE A 451 4.59 -11.78 20.72
N ASP A 452 3.69 -12.32 19.91
CA ASP A 452 4.02 -13.29 18.87
C ASP A 452 3.82 -12.70 17.48
N VAL A 453 4.26 -13.43 16.45
CA VAL A 453 4.01 -13.10 15.05
C VAL A 453 3.14 -14.20 14.44
N TRP A 454 2.10 -13.79 13.71
CA TRP A 454 1.30 -14.69 12.89
C TRP A 454 2.05 -15.05 11.61
N GLN A 455 2.74 -16.20 11.65
CA GLN A 455 3.61 -16.71 10.59
C GLN A 455 3.92 -18.21 10.82
N PRO A 456 4.54 -18.90 9.84
CA PRO A 456 5.12 -20.23 10.07
C PRO A 456 6.19 -20.22 11.18
N GLU A 457 6.41 -21.37 11.81
CA GLU A 457 7.42 -21.51 12.88
C GLU A 457 8.85 -21.25 12.37
N GLN A 458 9.14 -21.61 11.12
CA GLN A 458 10.43 -21.36 10.46
C GLN A 458 10.24 -20.46 9.23
N ILE A 459 11.03 -19.39 9.16
CA ILE A 459 11.00 -18.39 8.07
C ILE A 459 12.43 -18.11 7.55
N ASP A 460 13.23 -19.17 7.39
CA ASP A 460 14.62 -19.04 6.95
C ASP A 460 14.77 -18.74 5.47
N GLN A 461 13.78 -19.10 4.67
CA GLN A 461 13.72 -18.77 3.25
C GLN A 461 12.94 -17.47 3.03
N VAL A 462 13.45 -16.66 2.11
CA VAL A 462 12.80 -15.43 1.64
C VAL A 462 11.81 -15.80 0.54
N GLU A 463 10.54 -15.93 0.90
CA GLU A 463 9.46 -16.30 0.01
C GLU A 463 8.12 -15.75 0.52
N CYS A 464 7.06 -15.85 -0.28
CA CYS A 464 5.70 -15.75 0.26
C CYS A 464 5.32 -17.14 0.79
N TRP A 465 5.28 -17.32 2.10
CA TRP A 465 5.16 -18.65 2.70
C TRP A 465 3.76 -19.25 2.45
N PRO A 466 3.67 -20.47 1.89
CA PRO A 466 2.38 -21.10 1.62
C PRO A 466 1.64 -21.44 2.92
N LEU A 467 0.32 -21.29 2.89
CA LEU A 467 -0.56 -21.81 3.93
C LEU A 467 -0.99 -23.21 3.50
N ASN A 468 -0.60 -24.22 4.27
CA ASN A 468 -0.86 -25.63 3.98
C ASN A 468 -1.74 -26.27 5.05
N SER A 469 -2.60 -27.19 4.66
CA SER A 469 -3.48 -27.99 5.52
C SER A 469 -2.77 -28.66 6.69
N ASP A 470 -1.50 -29.02 6.50
CA ASP A 470 -0.72 -29.79 7.46
C ASP A 470 -0.14 -28.93 8.60
N ASN A 471 -0.21 -27.60 8.47
CA ASN A 471 0.43 -26.66 9.40
C ASN A 471 -0.61 -25.75 10.09
N GLY A 472 -0.85 -25.97 11.39
CA GLY A 472 -1.89 -25.23 12.13
C GLY A 472 -1.57 -23.78 12.54
N TRP A 473 -0.48 -23.16 12.10
CA TRP A 473 -0.08 -21.82 12.58
C TRP A 473 -1.06 -20.72 12.17
N HIS A 474 -1.69 -20.85 11.00
CA HIS A 474 -2.57 -19.82 10.43
C HIS A 474 -3.99 -19.84 11.01
N GLY A 475 -4.42 -20.95 11.64
CA GLY A 475 -5.73 -21.08 12.28
C GLY A 475 -6.92 -21.19 11.33
N PHE A 476 -6.70 -21.46 10.05
CA PHE A 476 -7.77 -21.72 9.06
C PHE A 476 -8.05 -23.23 9.00
N GLN A 477 -9.31 -23.61 9.05
CA GLN A 477 -9.75 -24.99 8.96
C GLN A 477 -9.86 -25.42 7.49
N ASN A 478 -9.38 -26.62 7.16
CA ASN A 478 -9.50 -27.23 5.83
C ASN A 478 -9.08 -26.31 4.66
N ILE A 479 -7.96 -25.61 4.80
CA ILE A 479 -7.46 -24.73 3.73
C ILE A 479 -6.96 -25.54 2.52
N ASP A 480 -7.18 -25.00 1.32
CA ASP A 480 -6.63 -25.56 0.08
C ASP A 480 -5.10 -25.34 0.04
N ASN A 481 -4.35 -26.39 -0.32
CA ASN A 481 -2.92 -26.31 -0.56
C ASN A 481 -2.61 -25.60 -1.89
N GLU A 482 -1.41 -25.01 -2.02
CA GLU A 482 -0.98 -24.26 -3.21
C GLU A 482 -1.97 -23.17 -3.64
N HIS A 483 -2.62 -22.55 -2.66
CA HIS A 483 -3.70 -21.58 -2.87
C HIS A 483 -3.38 -20.21 -2.29
N MET A 484 -3.04 -20.13 -1.01
CA MET A 484 -2.78 -18.89 -0.30
C MET A 484 -1.33 -18.80 0.17
N TYR A 485 -0.76 -17.59 0.13
CA TYR A 485 0.62 -17.32 0.54
C TYR A 485 0.68 -16.07 1.42
N LEU A 486 1.47 -16.12 2.50
CA LEU A 486 1.69 -14.97 3.39
C LEU A 486 2.76 -14.04 2.83
N ASP A 487 2.42 -12.77 2.65
CA ASP A 487 3.34 -11.73 2.23
C ASP A 487 4.29 -11.31 3.38
N PRO A 488 5.63 -11.40 3.19
CA PRO A 488 6.60 -11.04 4.20
C PRO A 488 6.46 -9.64 4.79
N ILE A 489 6.02 -8.65 4.01
CA ILE A 489 5.99 -7.25 4.47
C ILE A 489 4.74 -6.87 5.29
N LYS A 490 3.78 -7.79 5.42
CA LYS A 490 2.52 -7.60 6.17
C LYS A 490 2.65 -8.28 7.53
N VAL A 491 3.23 -7.57 8.50
CA VAL A 491 3.59 -8.16 9.79
C VAL A 491 2.42 -8.04 10.75
N THR A 492 1.76 -9.17 11.00
CA THR A 492 0.70 -9.27 12.01
C THR A 492 1.28 -9.76 13.32
N LEU A 493 1.27 -8.91 14.34
CA LEU A 493 1.61 -9.27 15.71
C LEU A 493 0.38 -9.79 16.45
N LEU A 494 0.58 -10.77 17.33
CA LEU A 494 -0.45 -11.34 18.19
C LEU A 494 -0.17 -10.96 19.65
N THR A 495 -1.22 -10.56 20.35
CA THR A 495 -1.20 -10.33 21.80
C THR A 495 -1.75 -11.56 22.54
N PRO A 496 -1.40 -11.77 23.83
CA PRO A 496 -1.99 -12.84 24.63
C PRO A 496 -3.50 -12.69 24.80
N GLY A 497 -4.22 -13.81 24.96
CA GLY A 497 -5.66 -13.81 25.26
C GLY A 497 -6.48 -14.83 24.47
N MET A 498 -5.91 -15.41 23.41
CA MET A 498 -6.57 -16.43 22.62
C MET A 498 -5.56 -17.37 21.98
N THR A 499 -5.91 -18.65 21.94
CA THR A 499 -5.16 -19.71 21.29
C THR A 499 -5.46 -19.79 19.78
N LYS A 500 -4.64 -20.54 19.04
CA LYS A 500 -4.77 -20.71 17.58
C LYS A 500 -6.10 -21.37 17.17
N ASP A 501 -6.66 -22.21 18.03
CA ASP A 501 -7.94 -22.90 17.88
C ASP A 501 -9.16 -22.04 18.31
N GLY A 502 -8.92 -20.84 18.84
CA GLY A 502 -9.98 -19.92 19.25
C GLY A 502 -10.47 -20.11 20.69
N THR A 503 -9.75 -20.89 21.50
CA THR A 503 -10.00 -20.98 22.93
C THR A 503 -9.48 -19.70 23.61
N MET A 504 -10.30 -19.07 24.45
CA MET A 504 -9.92 -17.90 25.22
C MET A 504 -9.04 -18.30 26.40
N ASP A 505 -7.90 -17.64 26.57
CA ASP A 505 -7.04 -17.82 27.75
C ASP A 505 -7.64 -17.09 28.96
N ASP A 506 -7.21 -17.43 30.19
CA ASP A 506 -7.60 -16.67 31.39
C ASP A 506 -6.95 -15.28 31.46
N PHE A 507 -5.78 -15.14 30.84
CA PHE A 507 -4.99 -13.91 30.77
C PHE A 507 -4.99 -13.38 29.34
N GLY A 508 -5.41 -12.13 29.16
CA GLY A 508 -5.39 -11.51 27.85
C GLY A 508 -5.06 -10.03 27.89
N ILE A 509 -4.41 -9.58 26.82
CA ILE A 509 -4.11 -8.17 26.57
C ILE A 509 -4.77 -7.81 25.25
N PRO A 510 -5.96 -7.19 25.27
CA PRO A 510 -6.61 -6.71 24.06
C PRO A 510 -5.69 -5.78 23.26
N ALA A 511 -5.57 -6.03 21.97
CA ALA A 511 -4.65 -5.30 21.10
C ALA A 511 -4.99 -3.80 20.99
N SER A 512 -6.24 -3.40 21.25
CA SER A 512 -6.66 -2.00 21.35
C SER A 512 -5.86 -1.20 22.39
N ILE A 513 -5.50 -1.81 23.52
CA ILE A 513 -4.69 -1.17 24.57
C ILE A 513 -3.27 -0.92 24.08
N VAL A 514 -2.70 -1.91 23.38
CA VAL A 514 -1.35 -1.79 22.78
C VAL A 514 -1.36 -0.72 21.70
N ALA A 515 -2.40 -0.67 20.85
CA ALA A 515 -2.53 0.32 19.81
C ALA A 515 -2.58 1.74 20.38
N LYS A 516 -3.36 1.98 21.45
CA LYS A 516 -3.38 3.27 22.16
C LYS A 516 -2.00 3.61 22.73
N TYR A 517 -1.31 2.66 23.35
CA TYR A 517 0.03 2.92 23.86
C TYR A 517 1.03 3.30 22.76
N LEU A 518 0.98 2.61 21.62
CA LEU A 518 1.84 2.91 20.48
C LEU A 518 1.54 4.30 19.89
N ASP A 519 0.27 4.71 19.85
CA ASP A 519 -0.16 6.04 19.41
C ASP A 519 0.41 7.16 20.29
N GLU A 520 0.42 6.99 21.63
CA GLU A 520 1.07 7.92 22.59
C GLU A 520 2.58 8.10 22.30
N HIS A 521 3.19 7.12 21.64
CA HIS A 521 4.61 7.12 21.27
C HIS A 521 4.82 7.45 19.77
N GLY A 522 3.79 7.94 19.08
CA GLY A 522 3.85 8.35 17.68
C GLY A 522 3.99 7.19 16.70
N ILE A 523 3.51 6.00 17.07
CA ILE A 523 3.52 4.80 16.23
C ILE A 523 2.08 4.41 15.89
N ILE A 524 1.70 4.66 14.63
CA ILE A 524 0.37 4.33 14.12
C ILE A 524 0.30 2.85 13.74
N VAL A 525 -0.74 2.17 14.21
CA VAL A 525 -1.07 0.80 13.83
C VAL A 525 -2.03 0.83 12.64
N GLU A 526 -1.75 0.04 11.60
CA GLU A 526 -2.55 0.04 10.36
C GLU A 526 -3.94 -0.58 10.57
N LYS A 527 -4.00 -1.65 11.35
CA LYS A 527 -5.23 -2.36 11.70
C LYS A 527 -5.06 -3.02 13.05
N THR A 528 -6.07 -2.89 13.88
CA THR A 528 -6.15 -3.53 15.18
C THR A 528 -7.36 -4.43 15.21
N GLY A 529 -7.15 -5.73 15.37
CA GLY A 529 -8.19 -6.68 15.73
C GLY A 529 -8.29 -6.83 17.25
N PRO A 530 -9.03 -7.84 17.75
CA PRO A 530 -9.14 -8.09 19.19
C PRO A 530 -7.80 -8.44 19.85
N TYR A 531 -7.02 -9.31 19.21
CA TYR A 531 -5.70 -9.78 19.68
C TYR A 531 -4.64 -9.74 18.58
N ASN A 532 -4.81 -8.88 17.57
CA ASN A 532 -3.83 -8.70 16.50
C ASN A 532 -3.60 -7.24 16.13
N LEU A 533 -2.37 -6.93 15.73
CA LEU A 533 -1.93 -5.63 15.24
C LEU A 533 -1.20 -5.81 13.90
N LEU A 534 -1.61 -5.10 12.87
CA LEU A 534 -0.94 -5.13 11.57
C LEU A 534 0.02 -3.95 11.41
N PHE A 535 1.24 -4.27 10.96
CA PHE A 535 2.25 -3.29 10.56
C PHE A 535 2.70 -3.54 9.12
N LEU A 536 2.71 -2.47 8.33
CA LEU A 536 3.13 -2.49 6.93
C LEU A 536 4.61 -2.10 6.83
N PHE A 537 5.47 -3.04 6.43
CA PHE A 537 6.89 -2.77 6.18
C PHE A 537 7.07 -2.31 4.73
N SER A 538 6.57 -1.10 4.42
CA SER A 538 6.71 -0.47 3.11
C SER A 538 8.15 0.02 2.84
N ILE A 539 8.42 0.46 1.61
CA ILE A 539 9.73 1.01 1.22
C ILE A 539 10.14 2.24 2.05
N GLY A 540 9.19 2.94 2.67
CA GLY A 540 9.44 4.08 3.56
C GLY A 540 9.78 3.68 5.01
N ILE A 541 9.58 2.42 5.39
CA ILE A 541 9.99 1.90 6.71
C ILE A 541 11.46 1.52 6.65
N ASP A 542 12.30 2.31 7.32
CA ASP A 542 13.73 2.05 7.48
C ASP A 542 14.04 1.23 8.75
N LYS A 543 15.34 0.98 8.99
CA LYS A 543 15.80 0.28 10.20
C LYS A 543 15.47 1.04 11.48
N THR A 544 15.51 2.37 11.45
CA THR A 544 15.25 3.23 12.62
C THR A 544 13.82 3.05 13.08
N LYS A 545 12.84 3.12 12.17
CA LYS A 545 11.41 2.92 12.50
C LYS A 545 11.13 1.51 13.01
N ALA A 546 11.75 0.49 12.40
CA ALA A 546 11.61 -0.88 12.88
C ALA A 546 12.15 -1.08 14.31
N LEU A 547 13.30 -0.47 14.63
CA LEU A 547 13.86 -0.50 15.99
C LEU A 547 13.03 0.33 16.99
N SER A 548 12.47 1.47 16.56
CA SER A 548 11.55 2.25 17.39
C SER A 548 10.30 1.46 17.75
N LEU A 549 9.71 0.73 16.80
CA LEU A 549 8.58 -0.16 17.07
C LEU A 549 8.97 -1.27 18.05
N LEU A 550 10.11 -1.93 17.82
CA LEU A 550 10.59 -2.99 18.70
C LEU A 550 10.80 -2.50 20.16
N ARG A 551 11.38 -1.31 20.30
CA ARG A 551 11.54 -0.64 21.59
C ARG A 551 10.18 -0.32 22.19
N GLY A 552 9.25 0.25 21.42
CA GLY A 552 7.89 0.56 21.87
C GLY A 552 7.16 -0.66 22.45
N LEU A 553 7.26 -1.82 21.78
CA LEU A 553 6.68 -3.08 22.25
C LEU A 553 7.34 -3.58 23.55
N THR A 554 8.66 -3.47 23.65
CA THR A 554 9.41 -3.88 24.86
C THR A 554 9.07 -2.97 26.04
N GLU A 555 8.97 -1.67 25.81
CA GLU A 555 8.57 -0.68 26.83
C GLU A 555 7.12 -0.87 27.26
N PHE A 556 6.21 -1.21 26.33
CA PHE A 556 4.84 -1.57 26.66
C PHE A 556 4.81 -2.74 27.63
N LYS A 557 5.52 -3.84 27.33
CA LYS A 557 5.61 -4.99 28.24
C LYS A 557 6.13 -4.58 29.61
N ARG A 558 7.23 -3.82 29.67
CA ARG A 558 7.83 -3.36 30.92
C ARG A 558 6.85 -2.54 31.76
N ALA A 559 6.15 -1.59 31.14
CA ALA A 559 5.14 -0.76 31.80
C ALA A 559 3.92 -1.56 32.25
N PHE A 560 3.49 -2.54 31.44
CA PHE A 560 2.41 -3.45 31.76
C PHE A 560 2.75 -4.35 32.95
N ASP A 561 3.95 -4.92 32.99
CA ASP A 561 4.41 -5.79 34.07
C ASP A 561 4.61 -5.02 35.39
N LEU A 562 5.00 -3.74 35.33
CA LEU A 562 5.04 -2.83 36.48
C LEU A 562 3.64 -2.36 36.94
N ASN A 563 2.60 -2.73 36.21
CA ASN A 563 1.20 -2.39 36.47
C ASN A 563 0.98 -0.89 36.73
N LEU A 564 1.51 -0.04 35.83
CA LEU A 564 1.37 1.41 35.94
C LEU A 564 -0.10 1.86 35.91
N ARG A 565 -0.38 3.04 36.47
CA ARG A 565 -1.69 3.69 36.37
C ARG A 565 -1.99 4.08 34.92
N VAL A 566 -3.25 4.00 34.51
CA VAL A 566 -3.70 4.43 33.17
C VAL A 566 -3.26 5.87 32.90
N LYS A 567 -3.43 6.78 33.87
CA LYS A 567 -2.95 8.17 33.83
C LYS A 567 -1.48 8.35 33.43
N ASN A 568 -0.61 7.41 33.80
CA ASN A 568 0.83 7.49 33.52
C ASN A 568 1.21 6.78 32.21
N MET A 569 0.50 5.72 31.86
CA MET A 569 0.82 4.87 30.71
C MET A 569 0.07 5.27 29.43
N LEU A 570 -1.15 5.79 29.57
CA LEU A 570 -2.07 6.20 28.50
C LEU A 570 -2.70 7.55 28.89
N PRO A 571 -1.91 8.65 28.93
CA PRO A 571 -2.40 9.96 29.35
C PRO A 571 -3.53 10.50 28.48
N SER A 572 -3.53 10.26 27.16
CA SER A 572 -4.59 10.68 26.26
C SER A 572 -5.89 9.93 26.54
N LEU A 573 -5.83 8.63 26.83
CA LEU A 573 -7.01 7.86 27.28
C LEU A 573 -7.55 8.37 28.61
N TYR A 574 -6.67 8.69 29.56
CA TYR A 574 -7.08 9.27 30.84
C TYR A 574 -7.82 10.61 30.67
N LEU A 575 -7.47 11.41 29.65
CA LEU A 575 -8.15 12.68 29.38
C LEU A 575 -9.56 12.52 28.79
N GLU A 576 -9.91 11.36 28.23
CA GLU A 576 -11.28 11.07 27.75
C GLU A 576 -12.27 11.03 28.92
N ASP A 577 -11.89 10.40 30.03
CA ASP A 577 -12.66 10.38 31.27
C ASP A 577 -11.75 10.26 32.51
N PRO A 578 -11.29 11.41 33.05
CA PRO A 578 -10.37 11.42 34.20
C PRO A 578 -10.95 10.78 35.46
N GLU A 579 -12.26 10.92 35.71
CA GLU A 579 -12.90 10.38 36.91
C GLU A 579 -12.98 8.85 36.82
N PHE A 580 -13.29 8.31 35.64
CA PHE A 580 -13.34 6.86 35.42
C PHE A 580 -11.95 6.20 35.53
N TYR A 581 -10.89 6.87 35.04
CA TYR A 581 -9.54 6.29 34.96
C TYR A 581 -8.57 6.68 36.09
N GLU A 582 -8.98 7.48 37.09
CA GLU A 582 -8.07 8.09 38.10
C GLU A 582 -7.18 7.07 38.84
N ASP A 583 -7.79 5.99 39.34
CA ASP A 583 -7.09 4.96 40.12
C ASP A 583 -6.89 3.65 39.36
N MET A 584 -7.44 3.55 38.15
CA MET A 584 -7.34 2.34 37.33
C MET A 584 -5.91 2.06 36.89
N ARG A 585 -5.50 0.79 36.96
CA ARG A 585 -4.19 0.34 36.48
C ARG A 585 -4.31 -0.42 35.17
N ILE A 586 -3.21 -0.49 34.43
CA ILE A 586 -3.21 -1.07 33.09
C ILE A 586 -3.59 -2.56 33.06
N GLN A 587 -3.17 -3.36 34.05
CA GLN A 587 -3.53 -4.78 34.09
C GLN A 587 -5.01 -4.98 34.42
N GLU A 588 -5.58 -4.12 35.26
CA GLU A 588 -7.02 -4.12 35.56
C GLU A 588 -7.83 -3.78 34.32
N LEU A 589 -7.45 -2.72 33.60
CA LEU A 589 -8.08 -2.35 32.33
C LEU A 589 -8.03 -3.50 31.32
N ALA A 590 -6.85 -4.10 31.12
CA ALA A 590 -6.68 -5.21 30.20
C ALA A 590 -7.54 -6.42 30.58
N GLN A 591 -7.54 -6.81 31.86
CA GLN A 591 -8.30 -7.97 32.30
C GLN A 591 -9.82 -7.73 32.23
N ASN A 592 -10.27 -6.50 32.49
CA ASN A 592 -11.68 -6.18 32.44
C ASN A 592 -12.22 -6.18 31.00
N ILE A 593 -11.48 -5.59 30.04
CA ILE A 593 -11.83 -5.67 28.61
C ILE A 593 -11.75 -7.11 28.11
N HIS A 594 -10.70 -7.85 28.50
CA HIS A 594 -10.55 -9.27 28.14
C HIS A 594 -11.73 -10.12 28.65
N LYS A 595 -12.16 -9.94 29.90
CA LYS A 595 -13.34 -10.61 30.45
C LYS A 595 -14.63 -10.29 29.68
N LEU A 596 -14.80 -9.05 29.24
CA LEU A 596 -15.94 -8.66 28.41
C LEU A 596 -15.90 -9.37 27.06
N ILE A 597 -14.74 -9.41 26.41
CA ILE A 597 -14.51 -10.17 25.17
C ILE A 597 -14.82 -11.67 25.36
N SER A 598 -14.37 -12.26 26.46
CA SER A 598 -14.61 -13.67 26.79
C SER A 598 -16.07 -13.95 27.15
N HIS A 599 -16.77 -13.02 27.82
CA HIS A 599 -18.18 -13.15 28.17
C HIS A 599 -19.07 -13.29 26.93
N HIS A 600 -18.75 -12.52 25.88
CA HIS A 600 -19.46 -12.56 24.60
C HIS A 600 -19.01 -13.68 23.65
N ASN A 601 -18.04 -14.50 24.07
CA ASN A 601 -17.41 -15.54 23.25
C ASN A 601 -17.04 -15.01 21.85
N LEU A 602 -16.34 -13.88 21.82
CA LEU A 602 -16.01 -13.15 20.60
C LEU A 602 -15.50 -14.02 19.43
N PRO A 603 -14.59 -15.00 19.63
CA PRO A 603 -14.06 -15.77 18.52
C PRO A 603 -15.13 -16.60 17.80
N ASP A 604 -16.01 -17.26 18.56
CA ASP A 604 -17.14 -18.02 18.04
C ASP A 604 -18.17 -17.09 17.39
N LEU A 605 -18.46 -15.95 18.02
CA LEU A 605 -19.37 -14.95 17.47
C LEU A 605 -18.85 -14.38 16.15
N MET A 606 -17.56 -14.05 16.05
CA MET A 606 -16.90 -13.61 14.82
C MET A 606 -16.88 -14.68 13.74
N TYR A 607 -16.75 -15.95 14.11
CA TYR A 607 -16.82 -17.03 13.15
C TYR A 607 -18.25 -17.14 12.57
N ARG A 608 -19.26 -17.27 13.45
CA ARG A 608 -20.67 -17.42 13.08
C ARG A 608 -21.24 -16.21 12.32
N ALA A 609 -20.88 -14.99 12.72
CA ALA A 609 -21.36 -13.75 12.11
C ALA A 609 -20.95 -13.58 10.63
N PHE A 610 -19.87 -14.23 10.19
CA PHE A 610 -19.37 -14.08 8.82
C PHE A 610 -19.49 -15.36 7.99
N GLU A 611 -19.84 -16.50 8.60
CA GLU A 611 -20.13 -17.75 7.87
C GLU A 611 -21.50 -17.70 7.18
N VAL A 612 -22.48 -17.06 7.81
CA VAL A 612 -23.82 -16.86 7.25
C VAL A 612 -23.93 -15.46 6.67
N LEU A 613 -24.30 -15.37 5.39
CA LEU A 613 -24.58 -14.08 4.75
C LEU A 613 -26.03 -13.65 5.08
N PRO A 614 -26.26 -12.36 5.35
CA PRO A 614 -27.60 -11.77 5.30
C PRO A 614 -28.32 -12.07 3.97
N GLU A 615 -29.64 -12.13 3.99
CA GLU A 615 -30.45 -12.43 2.80
C GLU A 615 -30.54 -11.18 1.91
N MET A 616 -30.13 -11.28 0.63
CA MET A 616 -30.26 -10.19 -0.34
C MET A 616 -31.70 -10.11 -0.86
N VAL A 617 -32.52 -9.26 -0.26
CA VAL A 617 -33.93 -9.04 -0.64
C VAL A 617 -34.04 -8.18 -1.90
N VAL A 618 -33.22 -7.14 -1.99
CA VAL A 618 -33.06 -6.31 -3.19
C VAL A 618 -31.58 -6.03 -3.43
N THR A 619 -31.21 -5.68 -4.67
CA THR A 619 -29.83 -5.33 -4.97
C THR A 619 -29.44 -4.00 -4.28
N PRO A 620 -28.13 -3.75 -4.04
CA PRO A 620 -27.69 -2.48 -3.48
C PRO A 620 -28.13 -1.25 -4.30
N TYR A 621 -28.18 -1.38 -5.63
CA TYR A 621 -28.73 -0.35 -6.51
C TYR A 621 -30.18 -0.03 -6.16
N ARG A 622 -31.05 -1.05 -6.05
CA ARG A 622 -32.48 -0.86 -5.75
C ARG A 622 -32.72 -0.33 -4.34
N ALA A 623 -31.95 -0.79 -3.36
CA ALA A 623 -31.98 -0.24 -2.00
C ALA A 623 -31.61 1.25 -2.01
N PHE A 624 -30.55 1.62 -2.72
CA PHE A 624 -30.15 3.01 -2.85
C PHE A 624 -31.19 3.86 -3.61
N GLN A 625 -31.84 3.31 -4.65
CA GLN A 625 -32.97 4.01 -5.30
C GLN A 625 -34.09 4.31 -4.30
N LYS A 626 -34.45 3.37 -3.42
CA LYS A 626 -35.47 3.59 -2.38
C LYS A 626 -35.03 4.64 -1.35
N GLU A 627 -33.76 4.64 -0.96
CA GLU A 627 -33.19 5.68 -0.10
C GLU A 627 -33.30 7.07 -0.74
N LEU A 628 -32.97 7.19 -2.04
CA LEU A 628 -33.13 8.45 -2.78
C LEU A 628 -34.58 8.93 -2.86
N HIS A 629 -35.56 8.02 -2.82
CA HIS A 629 -36.99 8.35 -2.75
C HIS A 629 -37.48 8.62 -1.30
N SER A 630 -36.58 8.69 -0.32
CA SER A 630 -36.93 8.87 1.11
C SER A 630 -37.83 7.76 1.67
N GLU A 631 -37.75 6.55 1.09
CA GLU A 631 -38.45 5.34 1.53
C GLU A 631 -37.66 4.61 2.63
N VAL A 632 -37.08 5.37 3.55
CA VAL A 632 -36.26 4.86 4.66
C VAL A 632 -36.76 5.39 6.00
N GLU A 633 -36.52 4.62 7.05
CA GLU A 633 -36.71 5.01 8.44
C GLU A 633 -35.53 4.54 9.30
N GLU A 634 -35.37 5.15 10.47
CA GLU A 634 -34.40 4.70 11.47
C GLU A 634 -35.06 3.78 12.48
N VAL A 635 -34.41 2.66 12.77
CA VAL A 635 -34.81 1.71 13.81
C VAL A 635 -33.64 1.49 14.75
N TYR A 636 -33.91 1.09 15.98
CA TYR A 636 -32.84 0.64 16.87
C TYR A 636 -32.18 -0.62 16.30
N LEU A 637 -30.89 -0.77 16.58
CA LEU A 637 -30.11 -1.93 16.15
C LEU A 637 -30.78 -3.25 16.56
N ASP A 638 -31.37 -3.30 17.76
CA ASP A 638 -32.08 -4.47 18.28
C ASP A 638 -33.33 -4.85 17.46
N ASP A 639 -33.93 -3.87 16.77
CA ASP A 639 -35.17 -4.01 15.99
C ASP A 639 -34.89 -4.26 14.49
N MET A 640 -33.63 -4.44 14.08
CA MET A 640 -33.26 -4.55 12.67
C MET A 640 -33.55 -5.92 12.03
N VAL A 641 -33.80 -6.96 12.85
CA VAL A 641 -34.08 -8.31 12.34
C VAL A 641 -35.38 -8.30 11.52
N GLY A 642 -35.35 -8.85 10.31
CA GLY A 642 -36.47 -8.83 9.38
C GLY A 642 -36.68 -7.49 8.68
N ARG A 643 -35.78 -6.52 8.85
CA ARG A 643 -35.78 -5.23 8.14
C ARG A 643 -34.73 -5.23 7.05
N VAL A 644 -35.06 -4.63 5.89
CA VAL A 644 -34.11 -4.49 4.78
C VAL A 644 -33.25 -3.26 5.02
N ASN A 645 -31.95 -3.47 5.08
CA ASN A 645 -30.97 -2.45 5.38
C ASN A 645 -30.81 -1.45 4.21
N ALA A 646 -30.78 -0.15 4.51
CA ALA A 646 -30.62 0.89 3.50
C ALA A 646 -29.14 1.26 3.25
N ASN A 647 -28.31 1.21 4.29
CA ASN A 647 -26.90 1.63 4.23
C ASN A 647 -25.97 0.48 4.57
N MET A 648 -24.80 0.42 3.97
CA MET A 648 -23.81 -0.59 4.34
C MET A 648 -23.44 -0.49 5.83
N ILE A 649 -23.48 -1.61 6.56
CA ILE A 649 -23.02 -1.71 7.95
C ILE A 649 -21.62 -2.32 7.97
N LEU A 650 -20.66 -1.58 8.52
CA LEU A 650 -19.24 -1.90 8.44
C LEU A 650 -18.52 -1.45 9.72
N PRO A 651 -18.09 -2.40 10.57
CA PRO A 651 -17.17 -2.11 11.66
C PRO A 651 -15.76 -1.77 11.14
N TYR A 652 -15.14 -0.75 11.73
CA TYR A 652 -13.82 -0.26 11.35
C TYR A 652 -12.86 -0.25 12.55
N PRO A 653 -11.62 -0.77 12.38
CA PRO A 653 -11.06 -1.52 11.23
C PRO A 653 -11.48 -3.02 11.21
N PRO A 654 -11.39 -3.75 10.07
CA PRO A 654 -10.72 -3.41 8.80
C PRO A 654 -11.59 -2.67 7.78
N GLY A 655 -12.87 -2.45 8.08
CA GLY A 655 -13.79 -1.87 7.11
C GLY A 655 -14.18 -2.83 6.00
N VAL A 656 -14.60 -4.04 6.40
CA VAL A 656 -15.20 -5.03 5.51
C VAL A 656 -16.71 -5.06 5.77
N PRO A 657 -17.57 -4.96 4.73
CA PRO A 657 -19.00 -4.89 4.94
C PRO A 657 -19.56 -6.15 5.59
N LEU A 658 -20.25 -5.99 6.71
CA LEU A 658 -21.04 -7.05 7.34
C LEU A 658 -22.38 -7.21 6.63
N VAL A 659 -23.09 -6.10 6.47
CA VAL A 659 -24.40 -6.04 5.83
C VAL A 659 -24.33 -5.02 4.70
N MET A 660 -24.74 -5.43 3.50
CA MET A 660 -24.83 -4.55 2.33
C MET A 660 -26.19 -3.82 2.32
N PRO A 661 -26.32 -2.70 1.59
CA PRO A 661 -27.62 -2.16 1.23
C PRO A 661 -28.47 -3.22 0.50
N GLY A 662 -29.74 -3.34 0.88
CA GLY A 662 -30.70 -4.29 0.29
C GLY A 662 -30.71 -5.68 0.92
N GLU A 663 -29.81 -5.94 1.87
CA GLU A 663 -29.80 -7.17 2.65
C GLU A 663 -30.66 -7.08 3.91
N MET A 664 -31.10 -8.23 4.39
CA MET A 664 -31.91 -8.40 5.59
C MET A 664 -31.25 -9.42 6.53
N ILE A 665 -31.11 -9.05 7.80
CA ILE A 665 -30.74 -10.00 8.84
C ILE A 665 -31.98 -10.84 9.18
N THR A 666 -31.85 -12.15 9.06
CA THR A 666 -32.89 -13.15 9.33
C THR A 666 -32.60 -13.89 10.62
N ALA A 667 -33.46 -14.85 11.01
CA ALA A 667 -33.17 -15.73 12.14
C ALA A 667 -31.87 -16.55 11.93
N GLU A 668 -31.56 -16.90 10.68
CA GLU A 668 -30.35 -17.67 10.33
C GLU A 668 -29.07 -16.81 10.42
N SER A 669 -29.16 -15.52 10.06
CA SER A 669 -28.04 -14.57 10.13
C SER A 669 -28.01 -13.71 11.41
N ARG A 670 -28.79 -14.08 12.44
CA ARG A 670 -28.81 -13.41 13.74
C ARG A 670 -27.42 -13.20 14.38
N PRO A 671 -26.43 -14.10 14.24
CA PRO A 671 -25.08 -13.86 14.75
C PRO A 671 -24.43 -12.56 14.26
N VAL A 672 -24.82 -12.04 13.08
CA VAL A 672 -24.38 -10.72 12.58
C VAL A 672 -24.80 -9.60 13.54
N LEU A 673 -26.05 -9.63 14.00
CA LEU A 673 -26.58 -8.65 14.95
C LEU A 673 -25.91 -8.79 16.32
N GLU A 674 -25.78 -10.02 16.81
CA GLU A 674 -25.11 -10.30 18.09
C GLU A 674 -23.67 -9.74 18.09
N PHE A 675 -22.95 -9.88 16.98
CA PHE A 675 -21.62 -9.29 16.81
C PHE A 675 -21.63 -7.76 16.85
N LEU A 676 -22.57 -7.12 16.16
CA LEU A 676 -22.72 -5.66 16.19
C LEU A 676 -23.07 -5.14 17.60
N GLN A 677 -23.97 -5.82 18.31
CA GLN A 677 -24.37 -5.47 19.67
C GLN A 677 -23.19 -5.54 20.64
N MET A 678 -22.39 -6.61 20.58
CA MET A 678 -21.18 -6.74 21.39
C MET A 678 -20.17 -5.61 21.13
N LEU A 679 -19.96 -5.21 19.86
CA LEU A 679 -19.07 -4.07 19.54
C LEU A 679 -19.57 -2.76 20.16
N CYS A 680 -20.90 -2.55 20.17
CA CYS A 680 -21.52 -1.39 20.82
C CYS A 680 -21.36 -1.43 22.34
N GLU A 681 -21.46 -2.62 22.95
CA GLU A 681 -21.37 -2.82 24.39
C GLU A 681 -19.97 -2.53 24.94
N ILE A 682 -18.91 -2.93 24.22
CA ILE A 682 -17.52 -2.64 24.62
C ILE A 682 -17.30 -1.13 24.73
N GLY A 683 -17.75 -0.36 23.73
CA GLY A 683 -17.65 1.09 23.70
C GLY A 683 -18.49 1.80 24.77
N ALA A 684 -19.57 1.16 25.25
CA ALA A 684 -20.39 1.71 26.31
C ALA A 684 -19.75 1.57 27.70
N HIS A 685 -18.95 0.53 27.92
CA HIS A 685 -18.35 0.24 29.23
C HIS A 685 -17.00 0.95 29.46
N TYR A 686 -16.21 1.18 28.42
CA TYR A 686 -14.87 1.76 28.53
C TYR A 686 -14.71 2.97 27.59
N PRO A 687 -14.77 4.21 28.12
CA PRO A 687 -14.57 5.42 27.34
C PRO A 687 -13.27 5.38 26.52
N GLY A 688 -13.33 5.75 25.24
CA GLY A 688 -12.20 5.67 24.32
C GLY A 688 -12.01 4.31 23.66
N PHE A 689 -12.80 3.27 23.99
CA PHE A 689 -12.81 1.98 23.29
C PHE A 689 -14.09 1.78 22.45
N GLU A 690 -14.73 2.87 22.02
CA GLU A 690 -15.83 2.82 21.08
C GLU A 690 -15.39 2.21 19.76
N THR A 691 -16.20 1.28 19.25
CA THR A 691 -16.01 0.76 17.89
C THR A 691 -16.71 1.70 16.91
N ASP A 692 -15.98 2.19 15.92
CA ASP A 692 -16.59 2.92 14.81
C ASP A 692 -17.30 1.91 13.89
N ILE A 693 -18.64 1.94 13.91
CA ILE A 693 -19.48 1.11 13.05
C ILE A 693 -20.14 2.04 12.02
N HIS A 694 -19.55 2.12 10.84
CA HIS A 694 -20.13 2.85 9.73
C HIS A 694 -21.51 2.27 9.39
N GLY A 695 -22.52 3.14 9.26
CA GLY A 695 -23.90 2.76 9.03
C GLY A 695 -24.75 2.59 10.30
N ALA A 696 -24.13 2.61 11.48
CA ALA A 696 -24.81 2.69 12.77
C ALA A 696 -24.59 4.06 13.41
N TYR A 697 -25.63 4.62 14.04
CA TYR A 697 -25.62 5.97 14.58
C TYR A 697 -25.90 5.93 16.08
N ARG A 698 -24.94 6.38 16.90
CA ARG A 698 -25.09 6.47 18.36
C ARG A 698 -26.06 7.58 18.71
N GLN A 699 -27.09 7.25 19.48
CA GLN A 699 -28.13 8.15 19.96
C GLN A 699 -27.77 8.75 21.33
N PRO A 700 -28.42 9.85 21.76
CA PRO A 700 -28.17 10.46 23.07
C PRO A 700 -28.40 9.55 24.28
N ASP A 701 -29.22 8.50 24.13
CA ASP A 701 -29.47 7.49 25.16
C ASP A 701 -28.39 6.38 25.21
N GLY A 702 -27.37 6.48 24.35
CA GLY A 702 -26.27 5.53 24.26
C GLY A 702 -26.53 4.33 23.34
N ARG A 703 -27.76 4.14 22.85
CA ARG A 703 -28.11 3.06 21.92
C ARG A 703 -27.76 3.44 20.48
N TYR A 704 -27.74 2.45 19.59
CA TYR A 704 -27.45 2.64 18.17
C TYR A 704 -28.71 2.48 17.32
N THR A 705 -28.88 3.34 16.33
CA THR A 705 -29.88 3.17 15.26
C THR A 705 -29.22 2.85 13.93
N VAL A 706 -29.98 2.21 13.04
CA VAL A 706 -29.60 1.90 11.66
C VAL A 706 -30.71 2.34 10.72
N LYS A 707 -30.37 2.67 9.47
CA LYS A 707 -31.36 3.03 8.45
C LYS A 707 -31.84 1.79 7.70
N VAL A 708 -33.15 1.60 7.68
CA VAL A 708 -33.82 0.49 6.99
C VAL A 708 -34.86 1.02 6.01
N LEU A 709 -35.25 0.20 5.05
CA LEU A 709 -36.33 0.51 4.11
C LEU A 709 -37.69 0.43 4.85
N LYS A 710 -38.60 1.33 4.46
CA LYS A 710 -39.99 1.39 4.97
C LYS A 710 -40.85 0.20 4.51
#